data_AF-A0A820A694-F1
#
_entry.id   AF-A0A820A694-F1
#
_cell.length_a   1.000
_cell.length_b   1.000
_cell.length_c   1.000
_cell.angle_alpha   90.00
_cell.angle_beta   90.00
_cell.angle_gamma   90.00
#
_symmetry.space_group_name_H-M   'P 1'
#
loop_
_entity.id
_entity.type
_entity.pdbx_description
1 polymer ?
#
loop_
_entity_poly.entity_id
_entity_poly.type
_entity_poly.pdbx_seq_one_letter_code
_entity_poly.pdbx_strand_id
1 'polypeptide(L)'
;TIIQNITWNIYYGTMNSSSNYTKWILFNQTSSYENIWFFGMNTSNFTTTNQLFLSNPQINLWQFEVIYTFRSEISSSSLNFIINQPPVNGSCSITPLNGTTSSLFDISCPNWFDEDDIQDYSIYSWTNNLSEQTIIAYSLISTFQVRLPLGDDQTSLVHLTVYIRDTLDCITKFNLSSVTVISDSIGIMNLINDIQNASNQLTTNPIIQLLASGNQNIVGQVITSLSQQFNNINNENINQAVSNGVPSTSISISSLEDQNIQGSSILLNKSALIEFNNQLNMYANTREYLMQFITKLVITNSYSIQLQSSLLAQLTKATNQLTRTTLKSVSDKCYQLTIMLNSIKTNIPYEDVQSSATQLIQCAANLLSAVNGPLQQRISILDSDSTQATTFPSDYDTDLEFAWSNLNLFADGNDFSWGTIQKNRNIYYQEQLANQITNQMNDLKSLLTSSLNIYLNVGQNILINTSQVFMSLETKANEFLSNKFTQSISNAQIQVPQNLNLTNNSKISIRSMMEPLASYDNTTYTNLSRLVTFSILDENENEISIQTNMSNPIEIIIPRDPSLIIPSMVLQNVTSMNYTPHNQLFDFHYLNITSSLSISIHFEIQPLNISLAYLFIYKFDQLPQLNTSINNIDGWTLFCPLNLTNETLYKYFIDNQQTSDHQSIIYGLRELNSTEMMNTCSNTSISSLPITDQRFNFTSNYQLRIYTSGCYYLDKNNQWKSDGLTVGPLTNHYETQCFSTHLTSFAGGFVILPESINWNYVFANADFMKNKTIYLTVICVSVIYIILIIYARFKDKKDIEKLGVTPLPDNHRSDQYFYQIIVFTGQRKGAETNSNVHFIIYGDNDETHIRTLADSQRKILQRGGIDSFIMAVPESLGLLNCIRIWHDNTGKGSSSSWFLKYLIIRDLQTMEKFYFISQRWFAVEKDDAKVS
;
A
#
# COMPACT_ATOMS: atom_id res chain seq x y z
N THR A 1 -17.12 23.77 -53.92
CA THR A 1 -18.32 24.39 -53.34
C THR A 1 -18.00 24.73 -51.90
N ILE A 2 -17.84 26.03 -51.57
CA ILE A 2 -17.50 26.44 -50.20
C ILE A 2 -18.81 26.56 -49.42
N ILE A 3 -18.94 25.81 -48.33
CA ILE A 3 -20.06 25.92 -47.38
C ILE A 3 -20.01 27.32 -46.78
N GLN A 4 -21.12 28.06 -46.86
CA GLN A 4 -21.24 29.40 -46.27
C GLN A 4 -21.72 29.34 -44.82
N ASN A 5 -22.65 28.44 -44.52
CA ASN A 5 -23.20 28.27 -43.18
C ASN A 5 -23.69 26.84 -42.97
N ILE A 6 -23.62 26.36 -41.73
CA ILE A 6 -24.21 25.10 -41.27
C ILE A 6 -25.16 25.46 -40.13
N THR A 7 -26.36 24.90 -40.11
CA THR A 7 -27.31 25.09 -39.00
C THR A 7 -28.02 23.78 -38.66
N TRP A 8 -28.12 23.47 -37.37
CA TRP A 8 -28.86 22.32 -36.85
C TRP A 8 -30.22 22.72 -36.27
N ASN A 9 -31.29 22.19 -36.85
CA ASN A 9 -32.66 22.33 -36.35
C ASN A 9 -33.11 21.05 -35.66
N ILE A 10 -33.82 21.18 -34.55
CA ILE A 10 -34.27 20.05 -33.74
C ILE A 10 -35.78 20.10 -33.66
N TYR A 11 -36.41 18.99 -33.96
CA TYR A 11 -37.86 18.86 -33.97
C TYR A 11 -38.27 17.74 -33.03
N TYR A 12 -39.45 17.90 -32.45
CA TYR A 12 -40.15 16.81 -31.79
C TYR A 12 -41.41 16.42 -32.56
N GLY A 13 -41.70 15.13 -32.57
CA GLY A 13 -42.79 14.54 -33.31
C GLY A 13 -43.99 14.23 -32.43
N THR A 14 -45.19 14.43 -32.96
CA THR A 14 -46.43 13.85 -32.42
C THR A 14 -47.04 12.92 -33.47
N MET A 15 -47.28 11.68 -33.10
CA MET A 15 -47.86 10.69 -34.01
C MET A 15 -49.38 10.90 -34.05
N ASN A 16 -49.91 11.27 -35.22
CA ASN A 16 -51.34 11.44 -35.38
C ASN A 16 -51.96 10.08 -35.72
N SER A 17 -52.67 9.48 -34.75
CA SER A 17 -53.23 8.12 -34.82
C SER A 17 -54.21 7.88 -35.98
N SER A 18 -54.65 8.95 -36.65
CA SER A 18 -55.61 8.90 -37.75
C SER A 18 -55.00 8.97 -39.16
N SER A 19 -53.74 9.41 -39.32
CA SER A 19 -53.19 9.74 -40.64
C SER A 19 -51.83 9.13 -40.99
N ASN A 20 -51.19 8.34 -40.11
CA ASN A 20 -49.84 7.77 -40.33
C ASN A 20 -48.73 8.81 -40.68
N TYR A 21 -49.00 10.10 -40.48
CA TYR A 21 -48.02 11.18 -40.68
C TYR A 21 -47.57 11.73 -39.34
N THR A 22 -46.26 11.76 -39.11
CA THR A 22 -45.66 12.41 -37.94
C THR A 22 -45.62 13.91 -38.17
N LYS A 23 -46.24 14.68 -37.28
CA LYS A 23 -46.13 16.14 -37.29
C LYS A 23 -44.89 16.55 -36.50
N TRP A 24 -43.91 17.10 -37.19
CA TRP A 24 -42.69 17.66 -36.60
C TRP A 24 -42.90 19.11 -36.18
N ILE A 25 -42.60 19.43 -34.93
CA ILE A 25 -42.68 20.76 -34.36
C ILE A 25 -41.26 21.18 -33.96
N LEU A 26 -40.82 22.35 -34.42
CA LEU A 26 -39.50 22.88 -34.09
C LEU A 26 -39.41 23.06 -32.57
N PHE A 27 -38.39 22.46 -31.97
CA PHE A 27 -38.05 22.64 -30.57
C PHE A 27 -37.49 24.06 -30.39
N ASN A 28 -38.06 24.84 -29.48
CA ASN A 28 -37.78 26.28 -29.39
C ASN A 28 -36.35 26.52 -28.86
N GLN A 29 -35.40 26.71 -29.77
CA GLN A 29 -33.98 26.94 -29.48
C GLN A 29 -33.73 28.43 -29.21
N THR A 30 -34.09 28.93 -28.02
CA THR A 30 -33.60 30.25 -27.58
C THR A 30 -32.10 30.18 -27.29
N SER A 31 -31.38 31.29 -27.49
CA SER A 31 -29.93 31.39 -27.20
C SER A 31 -29.56 31.04 -25.75
N SER A 32 -30.54 31.02 -24.84
CA SER A 32 -30.38 30.56 -23.46
C SER A 32 -30.11 29.06 -23.31
N TYR A 33 -30.42 28.23 -24.31
CA TYR A 33 -30.21 26.77 -24.27
C TYR A 33 -28.95 26.31 -25.02
N GLU A 34 -28.34 27.21 -25.78
CA GLU A 34 -27.04 27.03 -26.41
C GLU A 34 -25.98 26.87 -25.29
N ASN A 35 -25.18 25.80 -25.34
CA ASN A 35 -24.28 25.33 -24.27
C ASN A 35 -24.92 24.57 -23.09
N ILE A 36 -26.25 24.47 -23.01
CA ILE A 36 -26.93 23.63 -21.99
C ILE A 36 -27.26 22.26 -22.58
N TRP A 37 -27.91 22.25 -23.75
CA TRP A 37 -28.35 21.02 -24.40
C TRP A 37 -27.62 20.71 -25.70
N PHE A 38 -27.03 21.73 -26.32
CA PHE A 38 -26.50 21.65 -27.67
C PHE A 38 -25.12 22.28 -27.76
N PHE A 39 -24.18 21.59 -28.41
CA PHE A 39 -22.86 22.09 -28.77
C PHE A 39 -22.64 21.89 -30.27
N GLY A 40 -22.00 22.87 -30.92
CA GLY A 40 -21.67 22.79 -32.34
C GLY A 40 -22.86 22.97 -33.29
N MET A 41 -23.93 23.68 -32.89
CA MET A 41 -25.12 23.93 -33.73
C MET A 41 -24.83 24.56 -35.10
N ASN A 42 -23.70 25.26 -35.23
CA ASN A 42 -23.27 25.88 -36.48
C ASN A 42 -22.03 25.20 -37.11
N THR A 43 -21.76 23.95 -36.73
CA THR A 43 -20.58 23.20 -37.17
C THR A 43 -20.98 21.85 -37.76
N SER A 44 -20.03 21.17 -38.41
CA SER A 44 -20.25 19.81 -38.92
C SER A 44 -20.44 18.77 -37.82
N ASN A 45 -19.94 19.04 -36.60
CA ASN A 45 -20.01 18.13 -35.47
C ASN A 45 -21.04 18.67 -34.47
N PHE A 46 -22.20 18.02 -34.40
CA PHE A 46 -23.26 18.38 -33.45
C PHE A 46 -23.28 17.41 -32.28
N THR A 47 -23.40 17.94 -31.07
CA THR A 47 -23.52 17.15 -29.84
C THR A 47 -24.75 17.59 -29.07
N THR A 48 -25.58 16.62 -28.69
CA THR A 48 -26.72 16.82 -27.79
C THR A 48 -26.45 16.17 -26.45
N THR A 49 -26.77 16.86 -25.35
CA THR A 49 -26.68 16.28 -24.01
C THR A 49 -27.92 15.43 -23.70
N ASN A 50 -27.74 14.35 -22.95
CA ASN A 50 -28.83 13.48 -22.48
C ASN A 50 -29.91 14.25 -21.68
N GLN A 51 -29.53 15.35 -21.03
CA GLN A 51 -30.42 16.22 -20.26
C GLN A 51 -31.59 16.76 -21.09
N LEU A 52 -31.44 16.91 -22.41
CA LEU A 52 -32.54 17.29 -23.31
C LEU A 52 -33.72 16.30 -23.19
N PHE A 53 -33.43 15.01 -23.27
CA PHE A 53 -34.43 13.95 -23.26
C PHE A 53 -35.01 13.77 -21.86
N LEU A 54 -34.16 13.81 -20.82
CA LEU A 54 -34.59 13.73 -19.42
C LEU A 54 -35.51 14.89 -19.01
N SER A 55 -35.32 16.08 -19.59
CA SER A 55 -36.17 17.24 -19.33
C SER A 55 -37.51 17.18 -20.08
N ASN A 56 -37.63 16.31 -21.08
CA ASN A 56 -38.82 16.20 -21.94
C ASN A 56 -39.27 14.75 -22.11
N PRO A 57 -39.60 14.03 -21.02
CA PRO A 57 -39.88 12.58 -21.05
C PRO A 57 -41.16 12.21 -21.80
N GLN A 58 -42.04 13.17 -22.08
CA GLN A 58 -43.30 12.95 -22.81
C GLN A 58 -43.11 12.92 -24.34
N ILE A 59 -41.89 13.21 -24.82
CA ILE A 59 -41.58 13.30 -26.24
C ILE A 59 -40.83 12.04 -26.67
N ASN A 60 -41.52 11.19 -27.43
CA ASN A 60 -40.94 9.92 -27.90
C ASN A 60 -40.23 10.05 -29.25
N LEU A 61 -40.63 11.02 -30.08
CA LEU A 61 -40.14 11.19 -31.45
C LEU A 61 -39.27 12.43 -31.53
N TRP A 62 -38.02 12.28 -31.97
CA TRP A 62 -37.08 13.38 -32.20
C TRP A 62 -36.55 13.35 -33.62
N GLN A 63 -36.31 14.52 -34.19
CA GLN A 63 -35.67 14.68 -35.48
C GLN A 63 -34.60 15.76 -35.39
N PHE A 64 -33.40 15.43 -35.82
CA PHE A 64 -32.26 16.33 -35.89
C PHE A 64 -31.95 16.57 -37.36
N GLU A 65 -32.18 17.79 -37.83
CA GLU A 65 -31.96 18.19 -39.21
C GLU A 65 -30.73 19.10 -39.30
N VAL A 66 -29.80 18.76 -40.19
CA VAL A 66 -28.66 19.61 -40.56
C VAL A 66 -28.95 20.29 -41.90
N ILE A 67 -28.67 21.58 -41.98
CA ILE A 67 -28.85 22.39 -43.18
C ILE A 67 -27.50 22.99 -43.59
N TYR A 68 -27.05 22.68 -44.79
CA TYR A 68 -25.87 23.26 -45.42
C TYR A 68 -26.29 24.35 -46.41
N THR A 69 -25.79 25.56 -46.18
CA THR A 69 -26.02 26.70 -47.07
C THR A 69 -24.81 26.91 -47.96
N PHE A 70 -25.01 26.84 -49.28
CA PHE A 70 -24.03 27.18 -50.31
C PHE A 70 -24.44 28.48 -51.00
N ARG A 71 -23.53 29.08 -51.78
CA ARG A 71 -23.78 30.35 -52.50
C ARG A 71 -25.01 30.34 -53.41
N SER A 72 -25.43 29.18 -53.92
CA SER A 72 -26.53 29.03 -54.87
C SER A 72 -27.62 28.05 -54.44
N GLU A 73 -27.38 27.25 -53.40
CA GLU A 73 -28.22 26.10 -53.06
C GLU A 73 -28.23 25.85 -51.55
N ILE A 74 -29.33 25.27 -51.04
CA ILE A 74 -29.47 24.81 -49.67
C ILE A 74 -29.74 23.31 -49.73
N SER A 75 -28.97 22.54 -48.96
CA SER A 75 -29.16 21.09 -48.82
C SER A 75 -29.44 20.77 -47.36
N SER A 76 -30.44 19.93 -47.08
CA SER A 76 -30.68 19.42 -45.73
C SER A 76 -30.68 17.90 -45.68
N SER A 77 -30.39 17.37 -44.50
CA SER A 77 -30.49 15.95 -44.17
C SER A 77 -30.99 15.84 -42.74
N SER A 78 -31.76 14.80 -42.42
CA SER A 78 -32.30 14.62 -41.06
C SER A 78 -32.13 13.19 -40.56
N LEU A 79 -32.02 13.08 -39.24
CA LEU A 79 -31.93 11.82 -38.50
C LEU A 79 -33.08 11.78 -37.49
N ASN A 80 -33.87 10.72 -37.55
CA ASN A 80 -35.05 10.54 -36.70
C ASN A 80 -34.76 9.47 -35.64
N PHE A 81 -35.14 9.75 -34.40
CA PHE A 81 -35.01 8.86 -33.27
C PHE A 81 -36.37 8.61 -32.63
N ILE A 82 -36.56 7.37 -32.17
CA ILE A 82 -37.66 7.00 -31.28
C ILE A 82 -37.02 6.65 -29.94
N ILE A 83 -37.44 7.32 -28.88
CA ILE A 83 -36.98 7.04 -27.52
C ILE A 83 -37.71 5.80 -27.03
N ASN A 84 -36.94 4.75 -26.76
CA ASN A 84 -37.48 3.52 -26.18
C ASN A 84 -38.15 3.80 -24.83
N GLN A 85 -39.24 3.09 -24.55
CA GLN A 85 -39.98 3.22 -23.30
C GLN A 85 -39.59 2.06 -22.37
N PRO A 86 -39.54 2.28 -21.04
CA PRO A 86 -39.16 1.22 -20.13
C PRO A 86 -40.34 0.29 -19.80
N PRO A 87 -40.10 -0.93 -19.30
CA PRO A 87 -41.14 -1.87 -18.89
C PRO A 87 -42.17 -1.28 -17.92
N VAL A 88 -43.46 -1.59 -18.13
CA VAL A 88 -44.57 -1.02 -17.32
C VAL A 88 -45.54 -2.07 -16.76
N ASN A 89 -46.46 -1.62 -15.90
CA ASN A 89 -47.64 -2.34 -15.37
C ASN A 89 -47.39 -3.54 -14.44
N GLY A 90 -46.14 -3.93 -14.20
CA GLY A 90 -45.81 -5.01 -13.26
C GLY A 90 -45.67 -4.56 -11.81
N SER A 91 -45.53 -5.54 -10.91
CA SER A 91 -45.13 -5.31 -9.52
C SER A 91 -44.15 -6.40 -9.07
N CYS A 92 -43.34 -6.13 -8.04
CA CYS A 92 -42.45 -7.13 -7.46
C CYS A 92 -42.73 -7.30 -5.95
N SER A 93 -42.52 -8.51 -5.45
CA SER A 93 -42.69 -8.87 -4.04
C SER A 93 -41.60 -9.82 -3.57
N ILE A 94 -41.36 -9.84 -2.26
CA ILE A 94 -40.36 -10.71 -1.62
C ILE A 94 -40.94 -11.38 -0.37
N THR A 95 -40.65 -12.67 -0.19
CA THR A 95 -41.08 -13.47 0.97
C THR A 95 -40.01 -14.49 1.38
N PRO A 96 -39.74 -14.72 2.68
CA PRO A 96 -40.28 -14.02 3.86
C PRO A 96 -39.65 -12.62 4.06
N LEU A 97 -40.22 -11.79 4.94
CA LEU A 97 -39.65 -10.46 5.25
C LEU A 97 -38.58 -10.47 6.36
N ASN A 98 -38.41 -11.61 7.03
CA ASN A 98 -37.42 -11.79 8.10
C ASN A 98 -36.66 -13.09 7.85
N GLY A 99 -35.34 -13.07 8.05
CA GLY A 99 -34.50 -14.24 7.90
C GLY A 99 -33.07 -14.01 8.39
N THR A 100 -32.20 -14.96 8.06
CA THR A 100 -30.76 -14.91 8.34
C THR A 100 -29.97 -14.85 7.03
N THR A 101 -28.67 -14.60 7.10
CA THR A 101 -27.77 -14.68 5.93
C THR A 101 -27.75 -16.06 5.25
N SER A 102 -28.23 -17.10 5.92
CA SER A 102 -28.36 -18.47 5.39
C SER A 102 -29.76 -18.79 4.83
N SER A 103 -30.79 -17.98 5.11
CA SER A 103 -32.16 -18.21 4.65
C SER A 103 -32.36 -17.88 3.17
N LEU A 104 -33.27 -18.62 2.53
CA LEU A 104 -33.72 -18.36 1.16
C LEU A 104 -34.91 -17.42 1.14
N PHE A 105 -34.89 -16.49 0.20
CA PHE A 105 -35.95 -15.51 -0.06
C PHE A 105 -36.46 -15.68 -1.49
N ASP A 106 -37.78 -15.80 -1.64
CA ASP A 106 -38.46 -15.89 -2.92
C ASP A 106 -38.78 -14.49 -3.43
N ILE A 107 -38.35 -14.16 -4.65
CA ILE A 107 -38.70 -12.93 -5.36
C ILE A 107 -39.67 -13.28 -6.49
N SER A 108 -40.73 -12.50 -6.62
CA SER A 108 -41.73 -12.66 -7.68
C SER A 108 -42.11 -11.31 -8.27
N CYS A 109 -41.90 -11.15 -9.57
CA CYS A 109 -42.18 -9.95 -10.36
C CYS A 109 -43.23 -10.19 -11.47
N PRO A 110 -44.52 -10.39 -11.13
CA PRO A 110 -45.54 -10.66 -12.14
C PRO A 110 -45.95 -9.43 -12.96
N ASN A 111 -46.49 -9.69 -14.16
CA ASN A 111 -47.22 -8.74 -15.02
C ASN A 111 -46.40 -7.56 -15.58
N TRP A 112 -45.07 -7.64 -15.59
CA TRP A 112 -44.26 -6.69 -16.36
C TRP A 112 -44.45 -6.93 -17.86
N PHE A 113 -44.68 -5.85 -18.59
CA PHE A 113 -44.86 -5.86 -20.04
C PHE A 113 -44.04 -4.75 -20.68
N ASP A 114 -43.42 -5.09 -21.81
CA ASP A 114 -42.76 -4.17 -22.71
C ASP A 114 -43.05 -4.60 -24.16
N GLU A 115 -43.05 -3.66 -25.11
CA GLU A 115 -43.27 -3.98 -26.53
C GLU A 115 -42.11 -4.80 -27.12
N ASP A 116 -40.90 -4.65 -26.55
CA ASP A 116 -39.67 -5.29 -26.99
C ASP A 116 -39.29 -6.54 -26.15
N ASP A 117 -40.22 -7.06 -25.35
CA ASP A 117 -40.03 -8.13 -24.36
C ASP A 117 -39.07 -7.81 -23.20
N ILE A 118 -39.25 -8.51 -22.07
CA ILE A 118 -38.37 -8.39 -20.90
C ILE A 118 -37.13 -9.26 -21.08
N GLN A 119 -35.95 -8.67 -20.95
CA GLN A 119 -34.66 -9.36 -21.03
C GLN A 119 -34.32 -10.06 -19.72
N ASP A 120 -34.33 -9.34 -18.60
CA ASP A 120 -33.92 -9.87 -17.29
C ASP A 120 -34.41 -9.07 -16.08
N TYR A 121 -34.20 -9.68 -14.91
CA TYR A 121 -34.45 -9.14 -13.59
C TYR A 121 -33.17 -9.16 -12.77
N SER A 122 -32.67 -7.99 -12.41
CA SER A 122 -31.46 -7.83 -11.60
C SER A 122 -31.78 -7.25 -10.23
N ILE A 123 -31.31 -7.87 -9.15
CA ILE A 123 -31.57 -7.41 -7.79
C ILE A 123 -30.34 -6.74 -7.18
N TYR A 124 -30.58 -5.57 -6.59
CA TYR A 124 -29.60 -4.77 -5.89
C TYR A 124 -30.00 -4.59 -4.42
N SER A 125 -29.01 -4.60 -3.53
CA SER A 125 -29.17 -4.25 -2.12
C SER A 125 -28.39 -3.00 -1.74
N TRP A 126 -28.91 -2.26 -0.78
CA TRP A 126 -28.20 -1.17 -0.10
C TRP A 126 -28.66 -1.08 1.36
N THR A 127 -27.87 -0.40 2.19
CA THR A 127 -28.15 -0.17 3.62
C THR A 127 -28.06 1.32 3.91
N ASN A 128 -28.55 1.78 5.06
CA ASN A 128 -28.51 3.21 5.40
C ASN A 128 -27.08 3.75 5.56
N ASN A 129 -26.13 2.87 5.93
CA ASN A 129 -24.71 3.21 6.05
C ASN A 129 -23.94 3.15 4.72
N LEU A 130 -24.44 2.41 3.73
CA LEU A 130 -23.82 2.27 2.40
C LEU A 130 -24.71 2.96 1.36
N SER A 131 -24.33 4.15 0.92
CA SER A 131 -25.06 4.89 -0.13
C SER A 131 -25.05 4.20 -1.50
N GLU A 132 -24.15 3.23 -1.72
CA GLU A 132 -23.98 2.53 -2.99
C GLU A 132 -24.77 1.20 -3.06
N GLN A 133 -25.44 0.99 -4.19
CA GLN A 133 -26.17 -0.24 -4.49
C GLN A 133 -25.21 -1.35 -4.93
N THR A 134 -25.32 -2.51 -4.30
CA THR A 134 -24.55 -3.72 -4.62
C THR A 134 -25.44 -4.74 -5.34
N ILE A 135 -24.99 -5.29 -6.47
CA ILE A 135 -25.68 -6.38 -7.16
C ILE A 135 -25.64 -7.67 -6.33
N ILE A 136 -26.78 -8.32 -6.16
CA ILE A 136 -26.89 -9.60 -5.44
C ILE A 136 -26.96 -10.77 -6.43
N ALA A 137 -27.81 -10.65 -7.43
CA ALA A 137 -28.07 -11.67 -8.44
C ALA A 137 -28.82 -11.11 -9.63
N TYR A 138 -28.82 -11.88 -10.73
CA TYR A 138 -29.63 -11.63 -11.92
C TYR A 138 -30.38 -12.90 -12.33
N SER A 139 -31.52 -12.75 -12.99
CA SER A 139 -32.40 -13.85 -13.42
C SER A 139 -33.08 -13.53 -14.75
N LEU A 140 -33.17 -14.52 -15.64
CA LEU A 140 -33.92 -14.42 -16.90
C LEU A 140 -35.42 -14.69 -16.72
N ILE A 141 -35.84 -15.13 -15.53
CA ILE A 141 -37.24 -15.41 -15.20
C ILE A 141 -37.71 -14.51 -14.06
N SER A 142 -39.00 -14.20 -14.05
CA SER A 142 -39.63 -13.27 -13.11
C SER A 142 -39.78 -13.80 -11.68
N THR A 143 -39.55 -15.10 -11.46
CA THR A 143 -39.63 -15.74 -10.14
C THR A 143 -38.36 -16.52 -9.85
N PHE A 144 -37.61 -16.15 -8.80
CA PHE A 144 -36.34 -16.77 -8.46
C PHE A 144 -36.01 -16.64 -6.96
N GLN A 145 -35.09 -17.48 -6.49
CA GLN A 145 -34.64 -17.52 -5.10
C GLN A 145 -33.29 -16.86 -4.90
N VAL A 146 -33.14 -16.13 -3.80
CA VAL A 146 -31.89 -15.47 -3.42
C VAL A 146 -31.59 -15.64 -1.93
N ARG A 147 -30.31 -15.58 -1.58
CA ARG A 147 -29.84 -15.29 -0.22
C ARG A 147 -29.43 -13.83 -0.14
N LEU A 148 -29.76 -13.20 0.97
CA LEU A 148 -29.54 -11.77 1.16
C LEU A 148 -28.33 -11.50 2.08
N PRO A 149 -27.62 -10.38 1.84
CA PRO A 149 -26.54 -9.93 2.72
C PRO A 149 -27.02 -9.55 4.11
N LEU A 150 -26.06 -9.33 5.02
CA LEU A 150 -26.33 -8.84 6.37
C LEU A 150 -26.99 -7.45 6.32
N GLY A 151 -28.02 -7.25 7.15
CA GLY A 151 -28.66 -5.94 7.32
C GLY A 151 -27.79 -4.91 8.03
N ASP A 152 -28.25 -3.67 8.01
CA ASP A 152 -27.61 -2.53 8.69
C ASP A 152 -27.31 -2.80 10.17
N ASP A 153 -26.18 -2.30 10.68
CA ASP A 153 -25.70 -2.64 12.03
C ASP A 153 -26.67 -2.20 13.14
N GLN A 154 -27.47 -1.15 12.92
CA GLN A 154 -28.41 -0.63 13.92
C GLN A 154 -29.81 -1.24 13.76
N THR A 155 -30.28 -1.40 12.53
CA THR A 155 -31.68 -1.75 12.24
C THR A 155 -31.86 -3.18 11.72
N SER A 156 -30.77 -3.85 11.33
CA SER A 156 -30.77 -5.13 10.60
C SER A 156 -31.60 -5.11 9.31
N LEU A 157 -31.92 -3.93 8.78
CA LEU A 157 -32.70 -3.77 7.56
C LEU A 157 -31.81 -3.80 6.33
N VAL A 158 -32.28 -4.47 5.30
CA VAL A 158 -31.74 -4.45 3.94
C VAL A 158 -32.80 -3.84 3.02
N HIS A 159 -32.42 -2.79 2.29
CA HIS A 159 -33.25 -2.22 1.25
C HIS A 159 -32.91 -2.88 -0.09
N LEU A 160 -33.95 -3.21 -0.86
CA LEU A 160 -33.81 -3.98 -2.09
C LEU A 160 -34.52 -3.26 -3.24
N THR A 161 -33.87 -3.23 -4.39
CA THR A 161 -34.44 -2.72 -5.64
C THR A 161 -34.25 -3.76 -6.73
N VAL A 162 -35.34 -4.08 -7.43
CA VAL A 162 -35.31 -4.91 -8.62
C VAL A 162 -35.28 -4.00 -9.85
N TYR A 163 -34.33 -4.26 -10.74
CA TYR A 163 -34.20 -3.62 -12.02
C TYR A 163 -34.80 -4.57 -13.04
N ILE A 164 -35.86 -4.13 -13.71
CA ILE A 164 -36.52 -4.87 -14.79
C ILE A 164 -36.03 -4.24 -16.10
N ARG A 165 -35.35 -5.04 -16.92
CA ARG A 165 -34.71 -4.59 -18.15
C ARG A 165 -35.40 -5.19 -19.37
N ASP A 166 -35.64 -4.39 -20.41
CA ASP A 166 -36.10 -4.87 -21.72
C ASP A 166 -34.93 -5.26 -22.65
N THR A 167 -35.22 -5.71 -23.86
CA THR A 167 -34.17 -6.12 -24.82
C THR A 167 -33.37 -4.97 -25.45
N LEU A 168 -33.77 -3.72 -25.19
CA LEU A 168 -33.09 -2.50 -25.65
C LEU A 168 -32.45 -1.73 -24.48
N ASP A 169 -32.18 -2.42 -23.36
CA ASP A 169 -31.52 -1.92 -22.14
C ASP A 169 -32.24 -0.80 -21.38
N CYS A 170 -33.54 -0.53 -21.63
CA CYS A 170 -34.31 0.39 -20.79
C CYS A 170 -34.73 -0.30 -19.49
N ILE A 171 -34.64 0.45 -18.37
CA ILE A 171 -34.76 -0.11 -17.02
C ILE A 171 -35.88 0.54 -16.25
N THR A 172 -36.77 -0.28 -15.68
CA THR A 172 -37.67 0.14 -14.61
C THR A 172 -37.14 -0.31 -13.25
N LYS A 173 -36.95 0.65 -12.33
CA LYS A 173 -36.53 0.39 -10.95
C LYS A 173 -37.75 0.21 -10.05
N PHE A 174 -37.89 -0.96 -9.44
CA PHE A 174 -38.95 -1.25 -8.49
C PHE A 174 -38.38 -1.51 -7.09
N ASN A 175 -38.76 -0.68 -6.12
CA ASN A 175 -38.33 -0.84 -4.73
C ASN A 175 -39.19 -1.91 -4.04
N LEU A 176 -38.54 -2.93 -3.47
CA LEU A 176 -39.18 -3.96 -2.67
C LEU A 176 -39.40 -3.48 -1.23
N SER A 177 -40.20 -4.23 -0.48
CA SER A 177 -40.29 -4.09 0.97
C SER A 177 -38.93 -4.37 1.62
N SER A 178 -38.54 -3.57 2.61
CA SER A 178 -37.32 -3.80 3.38
C SER A 178 -37.39 -5.12 4.14
N VAL A 179 -36.28 -5.86 4.13
CA VAL A 179 -36.18 -7.19 4.75
C VAL A 179 -35.25 -7.14 5.95
N THR A 180 -35.61 -7.80 7.05
CA THR A 180 -34.73 -7.93 8.22
C THR A 180 -33.85 -9.16 8.05
N VAL A 181 -32.53 -8.96 7.96
CA VAL A 181 -31.56 -10.06 7.76
C VAL A 181 -30.50 -10.03 8.85
N ILE A 182 -30.44 -11.09 9.66
CA ILE A 182 -29.52 -11.20 10.80
C ILE A 182 -28.36 -12.15 10.45
N SER A 183 -27.19 -11.90 11.03
CA SER A 183 -26.00 -12.72 10.88
C SER A 183 -26.19 -14.13 11.45
N ASP A 184 -25.88 -15.16 10.66
CA ASP A 184 -25.72 -16.54 11.14
C ASP A 184 -24.31 -16.77 11.71
N SER A 185 -24.05 -16.21 12.89
CA SER A 185 -22.72 -16.23 13.53
C SER A 185 -22.19 -17.63 13.80
N ILE A 186 -23.07 -18.60 14.06
CA ILE A 186 -22.72 -20.00 14.29
C ILE A 186 -22.19 -20.63 12.99
N GLY A 187 -22.84 -20.37 11.85
CA GLY A 187 -22.39 -20.85 10.54
C GLY A 187 -20.99 -20.36 10.17
N ILE A 188 -20.67 -19.10 10.49
CA ILE A 188 -19.36 -18.49 10.23
C ILE A 188 -18.27 -19.12 11.10
N MET A 189 -18.52 -19.26 12.41
CA MET A 189 -17.53 -19.82 13.32
C MET A 189 -17.23 -21.28 12.99
N ASN A 190 -18.24 -22.04 12.55
CA ASN A 190 -18.03 -23.40 12.04
C ASN A 190 -17.17 -23.39 10.77
N LEU A 191 -17.43 -22.49 9.81
CA LEU A 191 -16.62 -22.34 8.61
C LEU A 191 -15.15 -22.03 8.93
N ILE A 192 -14.89 -21.08 9.83
CA ILE A 192 -13.53 -20.71 10.25
C ILE A 192 -12.82 -21.94 10.86
N ASN A 193 -13.48 -22.62 11.80
CA ASN A 193 -12.91 -23.79 12.47
C ASN A 193 -12.63 -24.94 11.48
N ASP A 194 -13.52 -25.17 10.53
CA ASP A 194 -13.36 -26.22 9.51
C ASP A 194 -12.16 -25.94 8.60
N ILE A 195 -12.00 -24.68 8.15
CA ILE A 195 -10.88 -24.24 7.30
C ILE A 195 -9.55 -24.33 8.06
N GLN A 196 -9.52 -23.91 9.33
CA GLN A 196 -8.29 -23.90 10.12
C GLN A 196 -7.77 -25.28 10.51
N ASN A 197 -8.67 -26.23 10.75
CA ASN A 197 -8.27 -27.57 11.19
C ASN A 197 -7.89 -28.51 10.04
N ALA A 198 -7.91 -28.02 8.78
CA ALA A 198 -7.50 -28.72 7.56
C ALA A 198 -7.88 -30.22 7.56
N SER A 199 -9.08 -30.53 8.05
CA SER A 199 -9.50 -31.91 8.23
C SER A 199 -10.18 -32.42 6.95
N ASN A 200 -10.11 -33.73 6.70
CA ASN A 200 -10.81 -34.40 5.60
C ASN A 200 -12.36 -34.22 5.63
N GLN A 201 -12.92 -33.47 6.59
CA GLN A 201 -14.35 -33.14 6.73
C GLN A 201 -14.77 -31.83 6.04
N LEU A 202 -13.86 -31.09 5.39
CA LEU A 202 -14.17 -29.86 4.63
C LEU A 202 -15.32 -30.01 3.61
N THR A 203 -15.56 -31.22 3.10
CA THR A 203 -16.61 -31.51 2.10
C THR A 203 -18.03 -31.59 2.66
N THR A 204 -18.20 -31.65 4.00
CA THR A 204 -19.53 -31.71 4.64
C THR A 204 -20.09 -30.35 5.06
N ASN A 205 -19.29 -29.28 5.01
CA ASN A 205 -19.75 -27.94 5.37
C ASN A 205 -20.74 -27.41 4.29
N PRO A 206 -21.96 -27.00 4.66
CA PRO A 206 -22.99 -26.59 3.71
C PRO A 206 -22.60 -25.34 2.91
N ILE A 207 -21.83 -24.42 3.51
CA ILE A 207 -21.32 -23.23 2.82
C ILE A 207 -20.32 -23.65 1.74
N ILE A 208 -19.42 -24.58 2.05
CA ILE A 208 -18.43 -25.08 1.07
C ILE A 208 -19.13 -25.80 -0.08
N GLN A 209 -20.20 -26.57 0.18
CA GLN A 209 -20.98 -27.21 -0.87
C GLN A 209 -21.69 -26.19 -1.78
N LEU A 210 -22.21 -25.11 -1.23
CA LEU A 210 -22.80 -24.02 -2.02
C LEU A 210 -21.75 -23.33 -2.90
N LEU A 211 -20.55 -23.08 -2.37
CA LEU A 211 -19.44 -22.50 -3.14
C LEU A 211 -18.96 -23.45 -4.24
N ALA A 212 -18.93 -24.75 -3.98
CA ALA A 212 -18.57 -25.78 -4.96
C ALA A 212 -19.59 -25.95 -6.10
N SER A 213 -20.80 -25.39 -5.98
CA SER A 213 -21.81 -25.43 -7.05
C SER A 213 -21.37 -24.73 -8.34
N GLY A 214 -20.44 -23.77 -8.25
CA GLY A 214 -19.97 -22.97 -9.38
C GLY A 214 -21.02 -22.01 -9.97
N ASN A 215 -22.23 -21.97 -9.42
CA ASN A 215 -23.26 -21.02 -9.85
C ASN A 215 -22.89 -19.61 -9.37
N GLN A 216 -22.66 -18.70 -10.32
CA GLN A 216 -22.20 -17.34 -10.03
C GLN A 216 -23.10 -16.59 -9.04
N ASN A 217 -24.42 -16.69 -9.16
CA ASN A 217 -25.35 -16.04 -8.23
C ASN A 217 -25.23 -16.62 -6.82
N ILE A 218 -25.15 -17.95 -6.69
CA ILE A 218 -25.02 -18.62 -5.38
C ILE A 218 -23.67 -18.26 -4.73
N VAL A 219 -22.58 -18.40 -5.49
CA VAL A 219 -21.22 -18.07 -5.02
C VAL A 219 -21.15 -16.60 -4.62
N GLY A 220 -21.73 -15.71 -5.44
CA GLY A 220 -21.76 -14.29 -5.16
C GLY A 220 -22.52 -13.94 -3.89
N GLN A 221 -23.74 -14.44 -3.74
CA GLN A 221 -24.56 -14.19 -2.54
C GLN A 221 -23.85 -14.65 -1.26
N VAL A 222 -23.26 -15.85 -1.26
CA VAL A 222 -22.57 -16.43 -0.10
C VAL A 222 -21.32 -15.62 0.23
N ILE A 223 -20.46 -15.34 -0.75
CA ILE A 223 -19.22 -14.61 -0.50
C ILE A 223 -19.48 -13.16 -0.11
N THR A 224 -20.45 -12.48 -0.72
CA THR A 224 -20.84 -11.11 -0.35
C THR A 224 -21.23 -11.05 1.13
N SER A 225 -22.09 -11.97 1.58
CA SER A 225 -22.51 -12.04 2.98
C SER A 225 -21.33 -12.29 3.93
N LEU A 226 -20.47 -13.28 3.62
CA LEU A 226 -19.30 -13.60 4.45
C LEU A 226 -18.30 -12.45 4.50
N SER A 227 -18.06 -11.79 3.35
CA SER A 227 -17.11 -10.68 3.25
C SER A 227 -17.55 -9.49 4.09
N GLN A 228 -18.85 -9.12 4.04
CA GLN A 228 -19.40 -8.07 4.88
C GLN A 228 -19.23 -8.37 6.37
N GLN A 229 -19.54 -9.60 6.79
CA GLN A 229 -19.35 -10.02 8.18
C GLN A 229 -17.88 -9.95 8.61
N PHE A 230 -16.95 -10.45 7.79
CA PHE A 230 -15.52 -10.37 8.10
C PHE A 230 -14.99 -8.93 8.10
N ASN A 231 -15.51 -8.06 7.23
CA ASN A 231 -15.16 -6.65 7.22
C ASN A 231 -15.65 -5.95 8.51
N ASN A 232 -16.86 -6.26 8.97
CA ASN A 232 -17.39 -5.73 10.24
C ASN A 232 -16.56 -6.21 11.44
N ILE A 233 -16.26 -7.52 11.49
CA ILE A 233 -15.40 -8.11 12.54
C ILE A 233 -14.00 -7.46 12.53
N ASN A 234 -13.43 -7.18 11.36
CA ASN A 234 -12.14 -6.49 11.27
C ASN A 234 -12.18 -5.10 11.91
N ASN A 235 -13.22 -4.31 11.62
CA ASN A 235 -13.41 -2.99 12.20
C ASN A 235 -13.57 -3.05 13.73
N GLU A 236 -14.35 -4.02 14.23
CA GLU A 236 -14.48 -4.27 15.68
C GLU A 236 -13.13 -4.63 16.32
N ASN A 237 -12.36 -5.52 15.71
CA ASN A 237 -11.04 -5.92 16.21
C ASN A 237 -10.05 -4.75 16.22
N ILE A 238 -10.06 -3.88 15.20
CA ILE A 238 -9.25 -2.66 15.17
C ILE A 238 -9.64 -1.74 16.32
N ASN A 239 -10.94 -1.46 16.48
CA ASN A 239 -11.43 -0.59 17.56
C ASN A 239 -11.06 -1.15 18.95
N GLN A 240 -11.19 -2.47 19.14
CA GLN A 240 -10.79 -3.16 20.37
C GLN A 240 -9.28 -3.04 20.61
N ALA A 241 -8.44 -3.29 19.60
CA ALA A 241 -6.99 -3.14 19.71
C ALA A 241 -6.58 -1.71 20.08
N VAL A 242 -7.21 -0.71 19.46
CA VAL A 242 -7.01 0.71 19.79
C VAL A 242 -7.40 1.02 21.22
N SER A 243 -8.57 0.55 21.67
CA SER A 243 -9.02 0.72 23.06
C SER A 243 -8.08 0.05 24.08
N ASN A 244 -7.37 -1.01 23.67
CA ASN A 244 -6.41 -1.74 24.48
C ASN A 244 -4.98 -1.16 24.42
N GLY A 245 -4.77 -0.02 23.76
CA GLY A 245 -3.49 0.70 23.75
C GLY A 245 -2.58 0.38 22.56
N VAL A 246 -3.13 -0.09 21.44
CA VAL A 246 -2.40 -0.22 20.17
C VAL A 246 -2.68 0.99 19.28
N PRO A 247 -1.67 1.76 18.83
CA PRO A 247 -1.90 2.92 17.97
C PRO A 247 -2.54 2.52 16.64
N SER A 248 -3.64 3.18 16.24
CA SER A 248 -4.34 2.91 14.96
C SER A 248 -3.41 3.06 13.76
N THR A 249 -2.54 4.07 13.76
CA THR A 249 -1.51 4.31 12.74
C THR A 249 -0.56 3.13 12.49
N SER A 250 -0.44 2.21 13.46
CA SER A 250 0.44 1.04 13.39
C SER A 250 -0.24 -0.27 12.99
N ILE A 251 -1.58 -0.28 12.89
CA ILE A 251 -2.35 -1.50 12.62
C ILE A 251 -3.41 -1.37 11.51
N SER A 252 -3.72 -0.15 11.07
CA SER A 252 -4.69 0.09 10.02
C SER A 252 -4.29 1.22 9.05
N ILE A 253 -4.80 1.10 7.83
CA ILE A 253 -4.79 2.15 6.81
C ILE A 253 -6.16 2.80 6.84
N SER A 254 -6.21 4.11 7.06
CA SER A 254 -7.48 4.83 7.08
C SER A 254 -8.11 4.85 5.70
N SER A 255 -9.43 4.71 5.63
CA SER A 255 -10.19 4.96 4.43
C SER A 255 -10.27 6.47 4.11
N LEU A 256 -10.78 6.83 2.92
CA LEU A 256 -11.07 8.21 2.55
C LEU A 256 -12.23 8.81 3.36
N GLU A 257 -13.11 7.96 3.88
CA GLU A 257 -14.32 8.31 4.64
C GLU A 257 -14.05 8.46 6.14
N ASP A 258 -12.90 7.97 6.63
CA ASP A 258 -12.56 8.01 8.05
C ASP A 258 -12.44 9.44 8.55
N GLN A 259 -13.05 9.72 9.70
CA GLN A 259 -12.87 10.97 10.42
C GLN A 259 -11.68 10.88 11.39
N ASN A 260 -11.14 12.04 11.78
CA ASN A 260 -9.99 12.13 12.69
C ASN A 260 -10.23 11.32 13.98
N ILE A 261 -9.52 10.21 14.13
CA ILE A 261 -9.55 9.38 15.33
C ILE A 261 -8.61 10.03 16.35
N GLN A 262 -9.17 10.73 17.35
CA GLN A 262 -8.38 11.24 18.47
C GLN A 262 -7.94 10.09 19.38
N GLY A 263 -6.76 9.52 19.12
CA GLY A 263 -6.09 8.60 20.02
C GLY A 263 -5.27 9.34 21.08
N SER A 264 -5.52 9.05 22.36
CA SER A 264 -4.60 9.45 23.44
C SER A 264 -3.29 8.67 23.32
N SER A 265 -2.17 9.28 23.69
CA SER A 265 -0.83 8.69 23.65
C SER A 265 -0.68 7.54 24.66
N ILE A 266 -1.15 6.35 24.27
CA ILE A 266 -1.05 5.15 25.11
C ILE A 266 0.26 4.43 24.82
N LEU A 267 0.91 4.00 25.90
CA LEU A 267 2.09 3.15 25.87
C LEU A 267 1.72 1.79 25.22
N LEU A 268 2.43 1.41 24.15
CA LEU A 268 2.08 0.25 23.32
C LEU A 268 1.86 -1.03 24.13
N ASN A 269 0.64 -1.56 24.09
CA ASN A 269 0.30 -2.83 24.73
C ASN A 269 0.67 -4.02 23.83
N LYS A 270 1.83 -4.64 24.10
CA LYS A 270 2.33 -5.76 23.30
C LYS A 270 1.45 -7.00 23.31
N SER A 271 0.75 -7.30 24.41
CA SER A 271 -0.12 -8.49 24.45
C SER A 271 -1.36 -8.31 23.59
N ALA A 272 -1.95 -7.12 23.61
CA ALA A 272 -3.08 -6.78 22.74
C ALA A 272 -2.70 -6.84 21.26
N LEU A 273 -1.48 -6.40 20.90
CA LEU A 273 -0.97 -6.49 19.54
C LEU A 273 -0.78 -7.94 19.07
N ILE A 274 -0.30 -8.84 19.94
CA ILE A 274 -0.16 -10.27 19.61
C ILE A 274 -1.53 -10.92 19.38
N GLU A 275 -2.50 -10.65 20.25
CA GLU A 275 -3.87 -11.16 20.10
C GLU A 275 -4.50 -10.69 18.79
N PHE A 276 -4.37 -9.40 18.48
CA PHE A 276 -4.84 -8.83 17.22
C PHE A 276 -4.18 -9.47 15.99
N ASN A 277 -2.86 -9.67 16.00
CA ASN A 277 -2.15 -10.33 14.90
C ASN A 277 -2.60 -11.79 14.71
N ASN A 278 -2.87 -12.53 15.79
CA ASN A 278 -3.41 -13.88 15.69
C ASN A 278 -4.78 -13.89 14.99
N GLN A 279 -5.67 -12.95 15.35
CA GLN A 279 -6.97 -12.78 14.70
C GLN A 279 -6.82 -12.44 13.21
N LEU A 280 -5.92 -11.52 12.84
CA LEU A 280 -5.66 -11.17 11.43
C LEU A 280 -5.26 -12.39 10.60
N ASN A 281 -4.32 -13.19 11.09
CA ASN A 281 -3.86 -14.40 10.41
C ASN A 281 -4.98 -15.43 10.21
N MET A 282 -5.85 -15.60 11.22
CA MET A 282 -7.02 -16.48 11.13
C MET A 282 -7.97 -16.08 9.99
N TYR A 283 -8.29 -14.80 9.87
CA TYR A 283 -9.19 -14.29 8.84
C TYR A 283 -8.53 -14.25 7.46
N ALA A 284 -7.22 -13.97 7.39
CA ALA A 284 -6.47 -13.97 6.13
C ALA A 284 -6.50 -15.34 5.43
N ASN A 285 -6.25 -16.42 6.19
CA ASN A 285 -6.34 -17.79 5.66
C ASN A 285 -7.75 -18.12 5.12
N THR A 286 -8.78 -17.61 5.79
CA THR A 286 -10.18 -17.82 5.37
C THR A 286 -10.47 -17.07 4.07
N ARG A 287 -10.01 -15.82 3.94
CA ARG A 287 -10.16 -15.02 2.70
C ARG A 287 -9.42 -15.64 1.52
N GLU A 288 -8.20 -16.12 1.76
CA GLU A 288 -7.41 -16.82 0.74
C GLU A 288 -8.15 -18.07 0.23
N TYR A 289 -8.76 -18.84 1.11
CA TYR A 289 -9.59 -20.00 0.74
C TYR A 289 -10.82 -19.59 -0.09
N LEU A 290 -11.57 -18.58 0.34
CA LEU A 290 -12.75 -18.08 -0.41
C LEU A 290 -12.37 -17.57 -1.81
N MET A 291 -11.18 -16.97 -1.95
CA MET A 291 -10.70 -16.44 -3.23
C MET A 291 -10.51 -17.53 -4.30
N GLN A 292 -10.22 -18.77 -3.90
CA GLN A 292 -10.07 -19.88 -4.85
C GLN A 292 -11.36 -20.20 -5.62
N PHE A 293 -12.53 -19.84 -5.09
CA PHE A 293 -13.80 -20.04 -5.77
C PHE A 293 -14.05 -18.96 -6.83
N ILE A 294 -13.70 -17.70 -6.55
CA ILE A 294 -13.90 -16.59 -7.50
C ILE A 294 -12.93 -16.68 -8.67
N THR A 295 -11.66 -17.01 -8.41
CA THR A 295 -10.67 -17.16 -9.49
C THR A 295 -11.11 -18.19 -10.54
N LYS A 296 -11.83 -19.24 -10.10
CA LYS A 296 -12.37 -20.29 -10.96
C LYS A 296 -13.68 -19.94 -11.69
N LEU A 297 -14.35 -18.84 -11.33
CA LEU A 297 -15.59 -18.44 -12.01
C LEU A 297 -15.29 -17.98 -13.45
N VAL A 298 -16.04 -18.55 -14.40
CA VAL A 298 -15.98 -18.18 -15.82
C VAL A 298 -16.61 -16.80 -16.01
N ILE A 299 -16.12 -16.02 -16.97
CA ILE A 299 -16.71 -14.73 -17.36
C ILE A 299 -17.60 -14.99 -18.58
N THR A 300 -18.89 -14.70 -18.48
CA THR A 300 -19.92 -15.09 -19.47
C THR A 300 -20.59 -13.89 -20.13
N ASN A 301 -20.94 -12.86 -19.35
CA ASN A 301 -21.66 -11.65 -19.80
C ASN A 301 -21.31 -10.43 -18.91
N SER A 302 -21.91 -9.27 -19.18
CA SER A 302 -21.73 -8.04 -18.38
C SER A 302 -22.05 -8.26 -16.89
N TYR A 303 -23.15 -8.95 -16.57
CA TYR A 303 -23.52 -9.25 -15.18
C TYR A 303 -22.50 -10.11 -14.45
N SER A 304 -21.87 -11.07 -15.13
CA SER A 304 -20.80 -11.87 -14.56
C SER A 304 -19.57 -11.03 -14.21
N ILE A 305 -19.29 -9.98 -15.01
CA ILE A 305 -18.20 -9.04 -14.74
C ILE A 305 -18.56 -8.19 -13.51
N GLN A 306 -19.76 -7.62 -13.49
CA GLN A 306 -20.25 -6.77 -12.40
C GLN A 306 -20.32 -7.51 -11.07
N LEU A 307 -20.82 -8.75 -11.08
CA LEU A 307 -20.89 -9.58 -9.88
C LEU A 307 -19.49 -9.96 -9.40
N GLN A 308 -18.60 -10.43 -10.28
CA GLN A 308 -17.23 -10.78 -9.89
C GLN A 308 -16.43 -9.57 -9.41
N SER A 309 -16.54 -8.40 -10.06
CA SER A 309 -15.85 -7.18 -9.62
C SER A 309 -16.34 -6.72 -8.25
N SER A 310 -17.65 -6.78 -8.00
CA SER A 310 -18.23 -6.46 -6.69
C SER A 310 -17.72 -7.41 -5.59
N LEU A 311 -17.65 -8.71 -5.87
CA LEU A 311 -17.10 -9.70 -4.94
C LEU A 311 -15.64 -9.43 -4.59
N LEU A 312 -14.82 -9.13 -5.61
CA LEU A 312 -13.41 -8.80 -5.41
C LEU A 312 -13.25 -7.53 -4.57
N ALA A 313 -14.02 -6.48 -4.84
CA ALA A 313 -14.00 -5.24 -4.07
C ALA A 313 -14.35 -5.48 -2.59
N GLN A 314 -15.37 -6.31 -2.31
CA GLN A 314 -15.78 -6.62 -0.94
C GLN A 314 -14.79 -7.52 -0.18
N LEU A 315 -14.23 -8.53 -0.86
CA LEU A 315 -13.24 -9.42 -0.25
C LEU A 315 -11.92 -8.70 0.06
N THR A 316 -11.57 -7.69 -0.72
CA THR A 316 -10.32 -6.94 -0.55
C THR A 316 -10.43 -5.74 0.40
N LYS A 317 -11.64 -5.39 0.88
CA LYS A 317 -11.88 -4.23 1.74
C LYS A 317 -11.05 -4.25 3.04
N ALA A 318 -10.86 -5.42 3.66
CA ALA A 318 -9.97 -5.59 4.80
C ALA A 318 -8.51 -5.78 4.33
N THR A 319 -7.86 -4.67 3.98
CA THR A 319 -6.52 -4.64 3.37
C THR A 319 -5.42 -5.29 4.22
N ASN A 320 -5.58 -5.31 5.55
CA ASN A 320 -4.68 -5.94 6.52
C ASN A 320 -4.85 -7.47 6.66
N GLN A 321 -5.80 -8.07 5.95
CA GLN A 321 -6.08 -9.51 5.97
C GLN A 321 -5.79 -10.18 4.62
N LEU A 322 -4.98 -9.56 3.76
CA LEU A 322 -4.67 -10.08 2.42
C LEU A 322 -3.24 -10.63 2.36
N THR A 323 -3.12 -11.93 2.10
CA THR A 323 -1.83 -12.59 1.88
C THR A 323 -1.27 -12.26 0.49
N ARG A 324 0.04 -12.42 0.26
CA ARG A 324 0.63 -12.17 -1.07
C ARG A 324 0.05 -13.06 -2.17
N THR A 325 -0.28 -14.31 -1.86
CA THR A 325 -0.96 -15.23 -2.78
C THR A 325 -2.34 -14.72 -3.18
N THR A 326 -3.10 -14.20 -2.20
CA THR A 326 -4.40 -13.55 -2.44
C THR A 326 -4.23 -12.30 -3.29
N LEU A 327 -3.29 -11.41 -2.93
CA LEU A 327 -3.01 -10.17 -3.66
C LEU A 327 -2.68 -10.43 -5.14
N LYS A 328 -1.79 -11.39 -5.41
CA LYS A 328 -1.44 -11.78 -6.79
C LYS A 328 -2.66 -12.32 -7.54
N SER A 329 -3.38 -13.26 -6.95
CA SER A 329 -4.53 -13.91 -7.59
C SER A 329 -5.68 -12.94 -7.89
N VAL A 330 -5.94 -12.01 -6.96
CA VAL A 330 -6.96 -10.98 -7.13
C VAL A 330 -6.52 -9.95 -8.17
N SER A 331 -5.25 -9.53 -8.16
CA SER A 331 -4.68 -8.63 -9.17
C SER A 331 -4.89 -9.18 -10.57
N ASP A 332 -4.54 -10.45 -10.79
CA ASP A 332 -4.70 -11.13 -12.07
C ASP A 332 -6.18 -11.21 -12.50
N LYS A 333 -7.08 -11.58 -11.58
CA LYS A 333 -8.52 -11.67 -11.88
C LYS A 333 -9.14 -10.31 -12.17
N CYS A 334 -8.77 -9.28 -11.40
CA CYS A 334 -9.23 -7.90 -11.58
C CYS A 334 -8.80 -7.35 -12.95
N TYR A 335 -7.54 -7.62 -13.35
CA TYR A 335 -7.03 -7.26 -14.66
C TYR A 335 -7.75 -8.01 -15.80
N GLN A 336 -8.01 -9.31 -15.66
CA GLN A 336 -8.79 -10.09 -16.63
C GLN A 336 -10.21 -9.54 -16.83
N LEU A 337 -10.90 -9.21 -15.74
CA LEU A 337 -12.23 -8.60 -15.79
C LEU A 337 -12.20 -7.23 -16.48
N THR A 338 -11.15 -6.45 -16.25
CA THR A 338 -10.96 -5.12 -16.87
C THR A 338 -10.76 -5.23 -18.39
N ILE A 339 -9.91 -6.16 -18.85
CA ILE A 339 -9.72 -6.43 -20.28
C ILE A 339 -11.04 -6.83 -20.92
N MET A 340 -11.79 -7.72 -20.27
CA MET A 340 -13.08 -8.18 -20.80
C MET A 340 -14.08 -7.02 -20.88
N LEU A 341 -14.20 -6.21 -19.83
CA LEU A 341 -15.07 -5.02 -19.81
C LEU A 341 -14.70 -4.06 -20.95
N ASN A 342 -13.42 -3.76 -21.11
CA ASN A 342 -12.94 -2.88 -22.18
C ASN A 342 -13.19 -3.46 -23.58
N SER A 343 -13.23 -4.78 -23.74
CA SER A 343 -13.51 -5.43 -25.03
C SER A 343 -15.00 -5.37 -25.44
N ILE A 344 -15.92 -5.33 -24.46
CA ILE A 344 -17.37 -5.29 -24.71
C ILE A 344 -17.97 -3.91 -24.48
N LYS A 345 -17.17 -2.91 -24.13
CA LYS A 345 -17.61 -1.59 -23.66
C LYS A 345 -18.56 -0.84 -24.60
N THR A 346 -18.60 -1.14 -25.89
CA THR A 346 -19.50 -0.50 -26.86
C THR A 346 -20.87 -1.18 -26.96
N ASN A 347 -21.01 -2.37 -26.38
CA ASN A 347 -22.18 -3.25 -26.53
C ASN A 347 -22.92 -3.47 -25.21
N ILE A 348 -22.61 -2.69 -24.18
CA ILE A 348 -23.22 -2.77 -22.85
C ILE A 348 -23.63 -1.37 -22.42
N PRO A 349 -24.70 -1.21 -21.63
CA PRO A 349 -25.15 0.11 -21.22
C PRO A 349 -24.15 0.80 -20.29
N TYR A 350 -24.20 2.13 -20.27
CA TYR A 350 -23.33 2.98 -19.46
C TYR A 350 -23.36 2.60 -17.97
N GLU A 351 -24.54 2.29 -17.44
CA GLU A 351 -24.76 1.95 -16.03
C GLU A 351 -23.96 0.71 -15.62
N ASP A 352 -23.91 -0.30 -16.50
CA ASP A 352 -23.18 -1.55 -16.25
C ASP A 352 -21.66 -1.32 -16.32
N VAL A 353 -21.20 -0.48 -17.26
CA VAL A 353 -19.80 -0.06 -17.37
C VAL A 353 -19.37 0.71 -16.14
N GLN A 354 -20.16 1.72 -15.74
CA GLN A 354 -19.87 2.56 -14.58
C GLN A 354 -19.83 1.72 -13.30
N SER A 355 -20.83 0.87 -13.07
CA SER A 355 -20.88 0.01 -11.89
C SER A 355 -19.69 -0.95 -11.85
N SER A 356 -19.38 -1.62 -12.97
CA SER A 356 -18.24 -2.54 -13.04
C SER A 356 -16.90 -1.82 -12.84
N ALA A 357 -16.71 -0.67 -13.47
CA ALA A 357 -15.49 0.13 -13.36
C ALA A 357 -15.29 0.65 -11.93
N THR A 358 -16.33 1.16 -11.28
CA THR A 358 -16.28 1.59 -9.86
C THR A 358 -15.76 0.47 -8.97
N GLN A 359 -16.30 -0.75 -9.11
CA GLN A 359 -15.89 -1.89 -8.28
C GLN A 359 -14.45 -2.36 -8.60
N LEU A 360 -14.04 -2.34 -9.87
CA LEU A 360 -12.68 -2.70 -10.26
C LEU A 360 -11.65 -1.66 -9.77
N ILE A 361 -11.99 -0.36 -9.79
CA ILE A 361 -11.14 0.71 -9.25
C ILE A 361 -11.03 0.59 -7.73
N GLN A 362 -12.13 0.32 -7.03
CA GLN A 362 -12.11 0.07 -5.58
C GLN A 362 -11.27 -1.18 -5.23
N CYS A 363 -11.36 -2.26 -6.03
CA CYS A 363 -10.50 -3.42 -5.87
C CYS A 363 -9.02 -3.08 -6.08
N ALA A 364 -8.70 -2.35 -7.15
CA ALA A 364 -7.33 -1.88 -7.44
C ALA A 364 -6.75 -1.05 -6.28
N ALA A 365 -7.52 -0.12 -5.74
CA ALA A 365 -7.13 0.71 -4.60
C ALA A 365 -6.90 -0.13 -3.33
N ASN A 366 -7.78 -1.10 -3.04
CA ASN A 366 -7.59 -2.04 -1.93
C ASN A 366 -6.26 -2.80 -2.05
N LEU A 367 -5.94 -3.31 -3.25
CA LEU A 367 -4.71 -4.06 -3.50
C LEU A 367 -3.47 -3.20 -3.31
N LEU A 368 -3.46 -1.97 -3.82
CA LEU A 368 -2.37 -1.02 -3.64
C LEU A 368 -2.16 -0.69 -2.15
N SER A 369 -3.25 -0.44 -1.41
CA SER A 369 -3.16 -0.20 0.04
C SER A 369 -2.60 -1.41 0.79
N ALA A 370 -3.12 -2.60 0.48
CA ALA A 370 -2.71 -3.84 1.15
C ALA A 370 -1.25 -4.19 0.86
N VAL A 371 -0.78 -3.99 -0.38
CA VAL A 371 0.60 -4.30 -0.73
C VAL A 371 1.57 -3.29 -0.13
N ASN A 372 1.22 -1.99 -0.07
CA ASN A 372 2.07 -0.92 0.44
C ASN A 372 2.09 -0.80 1.97
N GLY A 373 1.01 -1.17 2.65
CA GLY A 373 0.86 -1.04 4.11
C GLY A 373 1.98 -1.67 4.95
N PRO A 374 2.41 -2.92 4.69
CA PRO A 374 3.49 -3.56 5.42
C PRO A 374 4.85 -2.85 5.33
N LEU A 375 5.06 -2.09 4.26
CA LEU A 375 6.37 -1.53 3.92
C LEU A 375 6.56 -0.14 4.50
N GLN A 376 5.44 0.54 4.66
CA GLN A 376 5.30 1.74 5.45
C GLN A 376 5.19 1.42 6.96
N GLN A 377 5.30 0.14 7.35
CA GLN A 377 5.22 -0.34 8.73
C GLN A 377 3.88 -0.01 9.42
N ARG A 378 2.80 0.08 8.65
CA ARG A 378 1.45 0.40 9.13
C ARG A 378 0.57 -0.83 9.33
N ILE A 379 0.94 -1.92 8.70
CA ILE A 379 0.28 -3.23 8.82
C ILE A 379 1.36 -4.26 9.12
N SER A 380 1.04 -5.24 9.95
CA SER A 380 1.92 -6.39 10.19
C SER A 380 1.97 -7.32 8.98
N ILE A 381 3.16 -7.84 8.68
CA ILE A 381 3.30 -8.92 7.70
C ILE A 381 2.64 -10.17 8.29
N LEU A 382 1.76 -10.81 7.53
CA LEU A 382 1.05 -12.02 7.94
C LEU A 382 2.02 -13.20 8.09
N ASP A 383 1.71 -14.13 8.99
CA ASP A 383 2.55 -15.28 9.30
C ASP A 383 2.66 -16.25 8.12
N SER A 384 1.58 -16.40 7.33
CA SER A 384 1.58 -17.17 6.09
C SER A 384 2.58 -16.62 5.08
N ASP A 385 2.66 -15.30 4.94
CA ASP A 385 3.67 -14.65 4.09
C ASP A 385 5.07 -14.81 4.67
N SER A 386 5.22 -14.65 5.98
CA SER A 386 6.51 -14.83 6.66
C SER A 386 7.08 -16.25 6.49
N THR A 387 6.21 -17.26 6.56
CA THR A 387 6.57 -18.67 6.35
C THR A 387 6.85 -18.98 4.87
N GLN A 388 6.06 -18.46 3.94
CA GLN A 388 6.31 -18.64 2.50
C GLN A 388 7.64 -18.01 2.06
N ALA A 389 8.03 -16.86 2.60
CA ALA A 389 9.31 -16.24 2.28
C ALA A 389 10.53 -17.03 2.80
N THR A 390 10.33 -17.91 3.78
CA THR A 390 11.41 -18.69 4.43
C THR A 390 11.47 -20.15 3.99
N THR A 391 10.39 -20.69 3.43
CA THR A 391 10.30 -22.06 2.93
C THR A 391 10.85 -22.17 1.51
N PHE A 392 11.74 -23.12 1.27
CA PHE A 392 12.27 -23.35 -0.08
C PHE A 392 11.15 -23.79 -1.04
N PRO A 393 11.09 -23.25 -2.28
CA PRO A 393 10.13 -23.71 -3.28
C PRO A 393 10.24 -25.23 -3.50
N SER A 394 9.09 -25.90 -3.69
CA SER A 394 9.05 -27.34 -4.00
C SER A 394 9.75 -27.68 -5.32
N ASP A 395 9.70 -26.73 -6.26
CA ASP A 395 10.23 -26.84 -7.62
C ASP A 395 11.65 -26.26 -7.63
N TYR A 396 12.49 -26.78 -6.73
CA TYR A 396 13.86 -26.35 -6.47
C TYR A 396 14.77 -26.69 -7.66
N ASP A 397 14.65 -25.91 -8.73
CA ASP A 397 15.53 -25.96 -9.90
C ASP A 397 16.81 -25.16 -9.60
N THR A 398 17.96 -25.74 -9.90
CA THR A 398 19.31 -25.22 -9.60
C THR A 398 19.62 -23.86 -10.25
N ASP A 399 18.76 -23.37 -11.14
CA ASP A 399 19.01 -22.15 -11.92
C ASP A 399 18.52 -20.88 -11.19
N LEU A 400 17.70 -21.03 -10.13
CA LEU A 400 17.27 -19.95 -9.22
C LEU A 400 18.27 -19.68 -8.08
N GLU A 401 19.44 -20.34 -8.11
CA GLU A 401 20.45 -20.34 -7.05
C GLU A 401 21.00 -18.96 -6.66
N PHE A 402 20.96 -17.95 -7.52
CA PHE A 402 21.68 -16.69 -7.25
C PHE A 402 21.07 -15.84 -6.12
N ALA A 403 19.73 -15.86 -5.94
CA ALA A 403 19.06 -15.01 -4.95
C ALA A 403 18.88 -15.68 -3.58
N TRP A 404 18.53 -16.97 -3.53
CA TRP A 404 18.30 -17.69 -2.26
C TRP A 404 19.60 -18.09 -1.53
N SER A 405 20.70 -18.30 -2.26
CA SER A 405 22.00 -18.67 -1.68
C SER A 405 22.83 -17.46 -1.22
N ASN A 406 22.55 -16.28 -1.78
CA ASN A 406 23.30 -15.07 -1.50
C ASN A 406 22.75 -14.35 -0.26
N LEU A 407 23.13 -14.84 0.92
CA LEU A 407 22.78 -14.24 2.21
C LEU A 407 23.17 -12.76 2.31
N ASN A 408 24.15 -12.29 1.53
CA ASN A 408 24.53 -10.87 1.50
C ASN A 408 23.42 -9.98 0.92
N LEU A 409 22.50 -10.52 0.11
CA LEU A 409 21.34 -9.75 -0.38
C LEU A 409 20.36 -9.37 0.75
N PHE A 410 20.37 -10.12 1.84
CA PHE A 410 19.39 -9.99 2.93
C PHE A 410 20.01 -9.64 4.28
N ALA A 411 21.33 -9.51 4.36
CA ALA A 411 22.02 -9.04 5.55
C ALA A 411 21.95 -7.51 5.63
N ASP A 412 21.86 -6.96 6.84
CA ASP A 412 21.96 -5.51 7.06
C ASP A 412 23.39 -5.16 7.46
N GLY A 413 24.18 -4.70 6.49
CA GLY A 413 25.62 -4.48 6.65
C GLY A 413 26.37 -5.77 7.03
N ASN A 414 26.74 -5.89 8.30
CA ASN A 414 27.43 -7.07 8.84
C ASN A 414 26.51 -7.97 9.71
N ASP A 415 25.21 -7.65 9.82
CA ASP A 415 24.25 -8.45 10.59
C ASP A 415 23.65 -9.58 9.73
N PHE A 416 24.16 -10.79 9.96
CA PHE A 416 23.70 -12.04 9.35
C PHE A 416 22.80 -12.85 10.30
N SER A 417 22.18 -12.22 11.31
CA SER A 417 21.26 -12.93 12.19
C SER A 417 20.06 -13.47 11.40
N TRP A 418 19.59 -14.67 11.77
CA TRP A 418 18.49 -15.32 11.05
C TRP A 418 17.21 -14.49 11.07
N GLY A 419 16.96 -13.73 12.14
CA GLY A 419 15.84 -12.79 12.25
C GLY A 419 15.94 -11.62 11.27
N THR A 420 17.14 -11.02 11.12
CA THR A 420 17.39 -9.94 10.16
C THR A 420 17.21 -10.43 8.72
N ILE A 421 17.79 -11.59 8.40
CA ILE A 421 17.64 -12.21 7.08
C ILE A 421 16.16 -12.50 6.78
N GLN A 422 15.41 -13.13 7.69
CA GLN A 422 14.00 -13.43 7.49
C GLN A 422 13.16 -12.16 7.24
N LYS A 423 13.42 -11.10 8.02
CA LYS A 423 12.73 -9.82 7.87
C LYS A 423 13.01 -9.21 6.50
N ASN A 424 14.28 -9.13 6.11
CA ASN A 424 14.70 -8.51 4.84
C ASN A 424 14.23 -9.31 3.63
N ARG A 425 14.16 -10.65 3.73
CA ARG A 425 13.57 -11.50 2.69
C ARG A 425 12.09 -11.22 2.48
N ASN A 426 11.34 -11.07 3.57
CA ASN A 426 9.92 -10.72 3.47
C ASN A 426 9.71 -9.35 2.82
N ILE A 427 10.48 -8.35 3.24
CA ILE A 427 10.45 -7.00 2.65
C ILE A 427 10.78 -7.09 1.15
N TYR A 428 11.84 -7.82 0.77
CA TYR A 428 12.23 -7.98 -0.63
C TYR A 428 11.13 -8.58 -1.51
N TYR A 429 10.48 -9.67 -1.09
CA TYR A 429 9.39 -10.26 -1.87
C TYR A 429 8.14 -9.38 -1.90
N GLN A 430 7.89 -8.62 -0.83
CA GLN A 430 6.82 -7.63 -0.80
C GLN A 430 7.11 -6.48 -1.79
N GLU A 431 8.37 -6.04 -1.91
CA GLU A 431 8.83 -5.06 -2.92
C GLU A 431 8.58 -5.54 -4.35
N GLN A 432 8.96 -6.79 -4.64
CA GLN A 432 8.74 -7.38 -5.96
C GLN A 432 7.25 -7.44 -6.30
N LEU A 433 6.41 -7.88 -5.35
CA LEU A 433 4.98 -7.97 -5.57
C LEU A 433 4.34 -6.59 -5.78
N ALA A 434 4.72 -5.60 -4.99
CA ALA A 434 4.17 -4.25 -5.14
C ALA A 434 4.53 -3.61 -6.47
N ASN A 435 5.75 -3.81 -6.97
CA ASN A 435 6.13 -3.35 -8.30
C ASN A 435 5.27 -4.00 -9.39
N GLN A 436 5.02 -5.30 -9.29
CA GLN A 436 4.15 -6.02 -10.22
C GLN A 436 2.71 -5.50 -10.19
N ILE A 437 2.12 -5.40 -8.98
CA ILE A 437 0.75 -4.91 -8.79
C ILE A 437 0.64 -3.46 -9.27
N THR A 438 1.59 -2.58 -8.94
CA THR A 438 1.55 -1.17 -9.35
C THR A 438 1.51 -1.01 -10.86
N ASN A 439 2.37 -1.74 -11.59
CA ASN A 439 2.37 -1.68 -13.06
C ASN A 439 1.05 -2.18 -13.64
N GLN A 440 0.55 -3.32 -13.16
CA GLN A 440 -0.72 -3.89 -13.60
C GLN A 440 -1.91 -2.98 -13.28
N MET A 441 -1.88 -2.28 -12.13
CA MET A 441 -2.92 -1.33 -11.74
C MET A 441 -2.89 -0.04 -12.57
N ASN A 442 -1.71 0.42 -13.01
CA ASN A 442 -1.62 1.56 -13.94
C ASN A 442 -2.27 1.23 -15.29
N ASP A 443 -2.01 0.04 -15.83
CA ASP A 443 -2.65 -0.44 -17.06
C ASP A 443 -4.17 -0.58 -16.88
N LEU A 444 -4.60 -1.13 -15.74
CA LEU A 444 -6.02 -1.27 -15.38
C LEU A 444 -6.71 0.09 -15.33
N LYS A 445 -6.11 1.09 -14.65
CA LYS A 445 -6.63 2.47 -14.58
C LYS A 445 -6.79 3.07 -15.97
N SER A 446 -5.82 2.86 -16.86
CA SER A 446 -5.89 3.31 -18.26
C SER A 446 -7.06 2.67 -19.01
N LEU A 447 -7.19 1.35 -18.97
CA LEU A 447 -8.28 0.61 -19.64
C LEU A 447 -9.67 0.98 -19.11
N LEU A 448 -9.83 1.19 -17.81
CA LEU A 448 -11.11 1.63 -17.23
C LEU A 448 -11.43 3.07 -17.59
N THR A 449 -10.43 3.95 -17.61
CA THR A 449 -10.61 5.32 -18.11
C THR A 449 -11.10 5.29 -19.55
N SER A 450 -10.49 4.47 -20.40
CA SER A 450 -10.91 4.25 -21.79
C SER A 450 -12.33 3.69 -21.92
N SER A 451 -12.74 2.86 -20.96
CA SER A 451 -14.10 2.29 -20.94
C SER A 451 -15.15 3.34 -20.59
N LEU A 452 -14.83 4.25 -19.68
CA LEU A 452 -15.73 5.32 -19.23
C LEU A 452 -15.77 6.51 -20.19
N ASN A 453 -14.65 6.84 -20.83
CA ASN A 453 -14.51 8.03 -21.68
C ASN A 453 -15.38 8.00 -22.95
N ILE A 454 -15.74 6.80 -23.44
CA ILE A 454 -16.68 6.63 -24.56
C ILE A 454 -18.06 7.22 -24.26
N TYR A 455 -18.46 7.21 -23.00
CA TYR A 455 -19.76 7.71 -22.54
C TYR A 455 -19.74 9.19 -22.14
N LEU A 456 -18.57 9.83 -22.20
CA LEU A 456 -18.41 11.24 -21.85
C LEU A 456 -18.42 12.14 -23.07
N ASN A 457 -19.39 13.04 -23.12
CA ASN A 457 -19.41 14.16 -24.06
C ASN A 457 -18.86 15.44 -23.42
N VAL A 458 -18.50 16.42 -24.26
CA VAL A 458 -17.95 17.71 -23.82
C VAL A 458 -18.87 18.36 -22.78
N GLY A 459 -18.29 18.73 -21.63
CA GLY A 459 -19.00 19.34 -20.50
C GLY A 459 -19.59 18.34 -19.50
N GLN A 460 -19.53 17.04 -19.76
CA GLN A 460 -19.95 15.99 -18.82
C GLN A 460 -18.78 15.52 -17.94
N ASN A 461 -19.11 15.03 -16.75
CA ASN A 461 -18.19 14.37 -15.84
C ASN A 461 -18.75 13.04 -15.31
N ILE A 462 -17.85 12.11 -15.00
CA ILE A 462 -18.11 10.90 -14.25
C ILE A 462 -17.40 11.02 -12.92
N LEU A 463 -18.14 10.77 -11.84
CA LEU A 463 -17.63 10.73 -10.48
C LEU A 463 -17.71 9.30 -9.96
N ILE A 464 -16.60 8.81 -9.43
CA ILE A 464 -16.48 7.54 -8.73
C ILE A 464 -16.03 7.89 -7.32
N ASN A 465 -16.88 7.63 -6.34
CA ASN A 465 -16.62 7.97 -4.95
C ASN A 465 -16.83 6.75 -4.07
N THR A 466 -15.73 6.15 -3.66
CA THR A 466 -15.73 4.93 -2.85
C THR A 466 -14.87 5.11 -1.61
N SER A 467 -14.97 4.18 -0.66
CA SER A 467 -14.23 4.25 0.61
C SER A 467 -12.71 4.36 0.47
N GLN A 468 -12.09 3.85 -0.62
CA GLN A 468 -10.64 3.91 -0.81
C GLN A 468 -10.23 4.71 -2.04
N VAL A 469 -11.14 5.13 -2.90
CA VAL A 469 -10.75 5.89 -4.08
C VAL A 469 -11.82 6.87 -4.49
N PHE A 470 -11.36 8.09 -4.73
CA PHE A 470 -12.11 9.10 -5.44
C PHE A 470 -11.50 9.27 -6.83
N MET A 471 -12.32 9.19 -7.87
CA MET A 471 -11.93 9.50 -9.24
C MET A 471 -12.96 10.43 -9.86
N SER A 472 -12.48 11.46 -10.53
CA SER A 472 -13.26 12.34 -11.39
C SER A 472 -12.69 12.29 -12.79
N LEU A 473 -13.55 12.05 -13.78
CA LEU A 473 -13.21 12.10 -15.20
C LEU A 473 -14.12 13.12 -15.88
N GLU A 474 -13.58 14.21 -16.40
CA GLU A 474 -14.31 15.29 -17.08
C GLU A 474 -13.80 15.44 -18.51
N THR A 475 -14.68 15.71 -19.48
CA THR A 475 -14.24 16.08 -20.85
C THR A 475 -14.58 17.53 -21.17
N LYS A 476 -13.67 18.22 -21.84
CA LYS A 476 -13.77 19.65 -22.13
C LYS A 476 -13.29 19.99 -23.54
N ALA A 477 -13.77 21.13 -24.04
CA ALA A 477 -13.18 21.80 -25.19
C ALA A 477 -11.93 22.58 -24.76
N ASN A 478 -10.93 22.65 -25.65
CA ASN A 478 -9.60 23.22 -25.41
C ASN A 478 -9.63 24.67 -24.88
N GLU A 479 -10.63 25.47 -25.28
CA GLU A 479 -10.75 26.90 -24.93
C GLU A 479 -11.10 27.18 -23.45
N PHE A 480 -11.41 26.15 -22.63
CA PHE A 480 -11.97 26.31 -21.26
C PHE A 480 -11.08 25.78 -20.12
N LEU A 481 -9.77 25.71 -20.31
CA LEU A 481 -8.82 25.31 -19.26
C LEU A 481 -8.36 26.45 -18.34
N SER A 482 -8.66 27.70 -18.65
CA SER A 482 -8.21 28.82 -17.84
C SER A 482 -8.94 28.85 -16.49
N ASN A 483 -8.16 28.90 -15.40
CA ASN A 483 -8.63 29.31 -14.07
C ASN A 483 -9.64 28.37 -13.38
N LYS A 484 -9.63 27.06 -13.69
CA LYS A 484 -10.58 26.13 -13.05
C LYS A 484 -9.96 25.42 -11.84
N PHE A 485 -10.68 25.49 -10.72
CA PHE A 485 -10.51 24.62 -9.57
C PHE A 485 -11.12 23.25 -9.89
N THR A 486 -10.31 22.20 -9.85
CA THR A 486 -10.83 20.83 -9.77
C THR A 486 -10.86 20.45 -8.30
N GLN A 487 -12.00 20.63 -7.65
CA GLN A 487 -12.19 20.23 -6.26
C GLN A 487 -12.48 18.73 -6.23
N SER A 488 -11.55 17.95 -5.70
CA SER A 488 -11.74 16.53 -5.39
C SER A 488 -12.28 16.35 -3.97
N ILE A 489 -12.93 15.21 -3.70
CA ILE A 489 -13.45 14.86 -2.36
C ILE A 489 -12.31 14.88 -1.32
N SER A 490 -12.61 15.34 -0.09
CA SER A 490 -11.71 15.50 1.07
C SER A 490 -10.72 16.68 1.05
N ASN A 491 -11.10 17.82 0.45
CA ASN A 491 -10.31 19.07 0.38
C ASN A 491 -9.03 19.00 -0.47
N ALA A 492 -8.77 17.88 -1.15
CA ALA A 492 -7.74 17.85 -2.18
C ALA A 492 -8.13 18.80 -3.33
N GLN A 493 -7.22 19.71 -3.69
CA GLN A 493 -7.44 20.74 -4.69
C GLN A 493 -6.26 20.79 -5.64
N ILE A 494 -6.56 20.93 -6.94
CA ILE A 494 -5.54 21.20 -7.96
C ILE A 494 -5.98 22.42 -8.74
N GLN A 495 -5.09 23.40 -8.80
CA GLN A 495 -5.25 24.62 -9.55
C GLN A 495 -4.17 24.72 -10.63
N VAL A 496 -4.65 24.75 -11.87
CA VAL A 496 -3.83 24.81 -13.07
C VAL A 496 -3.73 26.28 -13.54
N PRO A 497 -2.54 26.77 -13.96
CA PRO A 497 -2.36 28.16 -14.36
C PRO A 497 -3.12 28.55 -15.64
N GLN A 498 -3.47 29.84 -15.76
CA GLN A 498 -4.35 30.39 -16.82
C GLN A 498 -3.85 30.25 -18.27
N ASN A 499 -2.52 30.22 -18.50
CA ASN A 499 -1.91 30.38 -19.82
C ASN A 499 -1.32 29.08 -20.39
N LEU A 500 -1.97 27.94 -20.18
CA LEU A 500 -1.55 26.68 -20.81
C LEU A 500 -2.06 26.62 -22.25
N ASN A 501 -1.14 26.76 -23.19
CA ASN A 501 -1.42 26.65 -24.61
C ASN A 501 -1.36 25.16 -25.01
N LEU A 502 -2.49 24.44 -24.91
CA LEU A 502 -2.57 23.06 -25.39
C LEU A 502 -2.81 23.06 -26.90
N THR A 503 -1.93 22.39 -27.64
CA THR A 503 -1.94 22.34 -29.11
C THR A 503 -3.20 21.64 -29.65
N ASN A 504 -3.84 22.24 -30.67
CA ASN A 504 -4.73 21.72 -31.73
C ASN A 504 -5.73 20.56 -31.47
N ASN A 505 -5.97 20.11 -30.24
CA ASN A 505 -6.98 19.08 -29.96
C ASN A 505 -8.35 19.74 -29.74
N SER A 506 -9.41 19.12 -30.28
CA SER A 506 -10.78 19.67 -30.17
C SER A 506 -11.43 19.29 -28.83
N LYS A 507 -11.08 18.11 -28.31
CA LYS A 507 -11.52 17.57 -27.02
C LYS A 507 -10.33 17.12 -26.18
N ILE A 508 -10.39 17.39 -24.88
CA ILE A 508 -9.45 16.88 -23.87
C ILE A 508 -10.23 16.21 -22.74
N SER A 509 -9.65 15.21 -22.10
CA SER A 509 -10.19 14.62 -20.88
C SER A 509 -9.27 14.87 -19.71
N ILE A 510 -9.84 15.26 -18.57
CA ILE A 510 -9.12 15.52 -17.33
C ILE A 510 -9.51 14.42 -16.35
N ARG A 511 -8.51 13.69 -15.86
CA ARG A 511 -8.67 12.64 -14.86
C ARG A 511 -7.94 13.03 -13.59
N SER A 512 -8.69 13.15 -12.50
CA SER A 512 -8.19 13.37 -11.14
C SER A 512 -8.49 12.14 -10.30
N MET A 513 -7.51 11.62 -9.56
CA MET A 513 -7.70 10.43 -8.71
C MET A 513 -6.95 10.57 -7.39
N MET A 514 -7.59 10.15 -6.30
CA MET A 514 -7.03 10.15 -4.95
C MET A 514 -7.13 8.76 -4.33
N GLU A 515 -6.03 8.28 -3.74
CA GLU A 515 -5.89 6.97 -3.11
C GLU A 515 -5.25 7.12 -1.71
N PRO A 516 -5.58 6.25 -0.73
CA PRO A 516 -5.26 6.44 0.68
C PRO A 516 -3.79 6.25 1.04
N LEU A 517 -3.02 5.52 0.22
CA LEU A 517 -1.57 5.37 0.39
C LEU A 517 -0.80 5.71 -0.88
N ALA A 518 0.26 6.49 -0.70
CA ALA A 518 1.32 6.68 -1.68
C ALA A 518 2.06 5.35 -1.96
N SER A 519 2.36 5.06 -3.22
CA SER A 519 3.13 3.88 -3.63
C SER A 519 4.60 3.95 -3.19
N TYR A 520 5.32 2.84 -3.30
CA TYR A 520 6.66 2.58 -2.76
C TYR A 520 7.70 3.71 -2.76
N ASP A 521 8.34 3.91 -1.60
CA ASP A 521 9.79 3.80 -1.40
C ASP A 521 9.99 3.47 0.10
N ASN A 522 11.11 2.87 0.50
CA ASN A 522 11.47 2.49 1.88
C ASN A 522 11.73 3.72 2.78
N THR A 523 11.21 4.88 2.38
CA THR A 523 11.46 6.17 2.96
C THR A 523 10.32 6.51 3.90
N THR A 524 10.66 6.79 5.15
CA THR A 524 9.72 7.13 6.23
C THR A 524 8.92 8.41 5.98
N TYR A 525 9.20 9.13 4.89
CA TYR A 525 8.71 10.48 4.65
C TYR A 525 7.26 10.54 4.16
N THR A 526 6.76 9.51 3.45
CA THR A 526 5.40 9.51 2.82
C THR A 526 4.37 8.64 3.54
N ASN A 527 4.73 7.97 4.65
CA ASN A 527 3.91 6.93 5.30
C ASN A 527 2.48 7.35 5.68
N LEU A 528 2.21 8.65 5.81
CA LEU A 528 0.94 9.20 6.28
C LEU A 528 0.29 10.16 5.27
N SER A 529 0.64 10.05 3.99
CA SER A 529 0.02 10.84 2.92
C SER A 529 -0.78 10.00 1.95
N ARG A 530 -1.79 10.66 1.38
CA ARG A 530 -2.59 10.15 0.28
C ARG A 530 -1.87 10.39 -1.05
N LEU A 531 -2.09 9.50 -2.01
CA LEU A 531 -1.64 9.68 -3.38
C LEU A 531 -2.66 10.52 -4.14
N VAL A 532 -2.20 11.59 -4.77
CA VAL A 532 -3.02 12.45 -5.62
C VAL A 532 -2.43 12.45 -7.01
N THR A 533 -3.23 12.06 -8.00
CA THR A 533 -2.80 12.00 -9.40
C THR A 533 -3.71 12.86 -10.26
N PHE A 534 -3.10 13.58 -11.20
CA PHE A 534 -3.81 14.42 -12.15
C PHE A 534 -3.21 14.26 -13.53
N SER A 535 -4.06 13.90 -14.47
CA SER A 535 -3.67 13.58 -15.85
C SER A 535 -4.60 14.30 -16.81
N ILE A 536 -4.01 14.90 -17.85
CA ILE A 536 -4.75 15.44 -19.00
C ILE A 536 -4.48 14.49 -20.15
N LEU A 537 -5.54 13.99 -20.79
CA LEU A 537 -5.45 13.06 -21.89
C LEU A 537 -5.95 13.72 -23.19
N ASP A 538 -5.30 13.38 -24.29
CA ASP A 538 -5.75 13.73 -25.64
C ASP A 538 -6.95 12.89 -26.10
N GLU A 539 -7.41 13.11 -27.35
CA GLU A 539 -8.51 12.35 -27.95
C GLU A 539 -8.19 10.85 -28.13
N ASN A 540 -6.90 10.50 -28.16
CA ASN A 540 -6.41 9.12 -28.23
C ASN A 540 -6.06 8.55 -26.84
N GLU A 541 -6.41 9.28 -25.78
CA GLU A 541 -6.20 8.91 -24.37
C GLU A 541 -4.73 8.87 -23.93
N ASN A 542 -3.83 9.49 -24.68
CA ASN A 542 -2.42 9.66 -24.28
C ASN A 542 -2.28 10.83 -23.30
N GLU A 543 -1.45 10.65 -22.28
CA GLU A 543 -1.14 11.71 -21.32
C GLU A 543 -0.36 12.86 -21.98
N ILE A 544 -0.89 14.07 -21.83
CA ILE A 544 -0.26 15.32 -22.27
C ILE A 544 0.61 15.84 -21.12
N SER A 545 1.93 15.77 -21.30
CA SER A 545 2.86 16.33 -20.33
C SER A 545 2.79 17.86 -20.34
N ILE A 546 2.53 18.46 -19.18
CA ILE A 546 2.59 19.90 -18.97
C ILE A 546 3.86 20.23 -18.19
N GLN A 547 4.63 21.19 -18.71
CA GLN A 547 5.75 21.79 -18.00
C GLN A 547 5.45 23.27 -17.75
N THR A 548 5.46 23.67 -16.49
CA THR A 548 5.33 25.05 -16.04
C THR A 548 6.61 25.52 -15.38
N ASN A 549 6.71 26.82 -15.11
CA ASN A 549 7.84 27.41 -14.39
C ASN A 549 7.41 27.79 -12.97
N MET A 550 8.37 27.91 -12.05
CA MET A 550 8.12 28.34 -10.67
C MET A 550 7.48 29.73 -10.54
N SER A 551 7.53 30.56 -11.59
CA SER A 551 6.83 31.85 -11.63
C SER A 551 5.32 31.72 -11.83
N ASN A 552 4.85 30.57 -12.31
CA ASN A 552 3.45 30.27 -12.56
C ASN A 552 3.20 28.75 -12.38
N PRO A 553 3.36 28.23 -11.15
CA PRO A 553 3.34 26.79 -10.89
C PRO A 553 1.90 26.25 -10.87
N ILE A 554 1.78 24.92 -10.87
CA ILE A 554 0.55 24.20 -10.57
C ILE A 554 0.46 24.08 -9.05
N GLU A 555 -0.64 24.54 -8.46
CA GLU A 555 -0.86 24.46 -7.01
C GLU A 555 -1.70 23.22 -6.67
N ILE A 556 -1.25 22.47 -5.68
CA ILE A 556 -1.81 21.17 -5.28
C ILE A 556 -1.93 21.14 -3.75
N ILE A 557 -3.12 20.81 -3.24
CA ILE A 557 -3.35 20.55 -1.82
C ILE A 557 -3.52 19.04 -1.62
N ILE A 558 -2.59 18.44 -0.87
CA ILE A 558 -2.55 17.00 -0.60
C ILE A 558 -3.01 16.73 0.83
N PRO A 559 -4.18 16.09 1.04
CA PRO A 559 -4.64 15.70 2.36
C PRO A 559 -3.79 14.57 2.94
N ARG A 560 -3.63 14.57 4.26
CA ARG A 560 -2.94 13.53 5.03
C ARG A 560 -3.93 12.51 5.58
N ASP A 561 -3.37 11.42 6.07
CA ASP A 561 -4.13 10.38 6.75
C ASP A 561 -4.82 10.94 8.02
N PRO A 562 -6.16 10.78 8.18
CA PRO A 562 -6.91 11.24 9.35
C PRO A 562 -6.51 10.56 10.66
N SER A 563 -5.85 9.40 10.61
CA SER A 563 -5.31 8.71 11.79
C SER A 563 -3.99 9.30 12.29
N LEU A 564 -3.38 10.27 11.58
CA LEU A 564 -2.15 10.93 11.99
C LEU A 564 -2.25 11.49 13.42
N ILE A 565 -1.41 10.98 14.31
CA ILE A 565 -1.30 11.48 15.68
C ILE A 565 -0.37 12.69 15.69
N ILE A 566 -0.94 13.87 15.98
CA ILE A 566 -0.16 15.10 16.14
C ILE A 566 0.56 15.05 17.50
N PRO A 567 1.90 15.21 17.55
CA PRO A 567 2.63 15.18 18.80
C PRO A 567 2.20 16.35 19.71
N SER A 568 2.12 16.13 21.02
CA SER A 568 1.86 17.24 21.96
C SER A 568 3.01 18.26 21.92
N MET A 569 2.70 19.54 22.15
CA MET A 569 3.78 20.53 22.32
C MET A 569 4.61 20.22 23.58
N VAL A 570 5.92 20.45 23.50
CA VAL A 570 6.86 20.21 24.59
C VAL A 570 7.06 21.49 25.39
N LEU A 571 6.93 21.41 26.72
CA LEU A 571 7.15 22.54 27.62
C LEU A 571 8.65 22.84 27.78
N GLN A 572 9.06 24.08 27.48
CA GLN A 572 10.42 24.57 27.65
C GLN A 572 10.56 25.26 29.02
N ASN A 573 11.33 24.65 29.94
CA ASN A 573 11.50 25.10 31.33
C ASN A 573 12.59 26.18 31.50
N VAL A 574 12.48 27.26 30.72
CA VAL A 574 13.44 28.37 30.66
C VAL A 574 13.48 29.28 31.89
N THR A 575 12.57 29.10 32.86
CA THR A 575 12.53 29.87 34.12
C THR A 575 13.17 29.16 35.32
N SER A 576 13.51 27.86 35.20
CA SER A 576 13.96 27.05 36.34
C SER A 576 15.44 27.30 36.72
N MET A 577 15.71 27.57 38.00
CA MET A 577 16.99 28.06 38.56
C MET A 577 18.11 27.01 38.71
N ASN A 578 17.86 25.73 38.44
CA ASN A 578 18.81 24.63 38.71
C ASN A 578 19.61 24.13 37.49
N TYR A 579 19.27 24.59 36.30
CA TYR A 579 20.15 24.52 35.14
C TYR A 579 20.96 25.81 35.12
N THR A 580 22.25 25.73 34.76
CA THR A 580 23.21 26.86 34.71
C THR A 580 22.52 28.21 34.45
N PRO A 581 22.84 29.26 35.23
CA PRO A 581 22.06 30.51 35.23
C PRO A 581 21.78 30.96 33.80
N HIS A 582 20.52 31.23 33.48
CA HIS A 582 19.95 31.72 32.22
C HIS A 582 20.56 33.06 31.76
N ASN A 583 21.88 33.11 31.64
CA ASN A 583 22.70 34.28 31.32
C ASN A 583 23.16 34.20 29.85
N GLN A 584 22.38 33.52 29.03
CA GLN A 584 22.59 33.37 27.58
C GLN A 584 21.75 34.43 26.85
N LEU A 585 22.24 34.89 25.71
CA LEU A 585 21.56 35.93 24.93
C LEU A 585 20.30 35.40 24.24
N PHE A 586 20.31 34.12 23.86
CA PHE A 586 19.20 33.37 23.26
C PHE A 586 19.14 31.98 23.89
N ASP A 587 17.95 31.40 23.96
CA ASP A 587 17.72 29.98 24.20
C ASP A 587 17.88 29.24 22.87
N PHE A 588 19.04 28.60 22.66
CA PHE A 588 19.39 27.94 21.41
C PHE A 588 19.01 26.46 21.42
N HIS A 589 18.47 26.03 20.28
CA HIS A 589 18.07 24.67 20.00
C HIS A 589 18.75 24.19 18.73
N TYR A 590 19.00 22.89 18.67
CA TYR A 590 19.61 22.22 17.53
C TYR A 590 18.62 21.22 16.95
N LEU A 591 18.47 21.22 15.62
CA LEU A 591 17.61 20.31 14.89
C LEU A 591 18.39 19.69 13.75
N ASN A 592 18.44 18.36 13.70
CA ASN A 592 19.03 17.62 12.58
C ASN A 592 17.98 17.50 11.46
N ILE A 593 18.37 17.87 10.24
CA ILE A 593 17.52 17.86 9.04
C ILE A 593 18.12 16.98 7.92
N THR A 594 19.07 16.11 8.24
CA THR A 594 19.64 15.14 7.29
C THR A 594 18.54 14.25 6.71
N SER A 595 18.20 14.49 5.45
CA SER A 595 17.20 13.76 4.69
C SER A 595 17.69 13.58 3.26
N SER A 596 17.38 12.42 2.66
CA SER A 596 17.65 12.17 1.24
C SER A 596 16.75 12.98 0.31
N LEU A 597 15.61 13.48 0.83
CA LEU A 597 14.63 14.28 0.10
C LEU A 597 14.49 15.66 0.74
N SER A 598 14.17 16.69 -0.06
CA SER A 598 14.00 18.06 0.44
C SER A 598 12.77 18.18 1.36
N ILE A 599 12.95 18.77 2.54
CA ILE A 599 11.89 18.92 3.56
C ILE A 599 11.75 20.38 3.99
N SER A 600 10.54 20.86 4.25
CA SER A 600 10.28 22.14 4.91
C SER A 600 10.14 21.97 6.41
N ILE A 601 10.32 23.05 7.17
CA ILE A 601 10.30 23.06 8.63
C ILE A 601 9.23 24.03 9.14
N HIS A 602 8.44 23.56 10.10
CA HIS A 602 7.39 24.33 10.75
C HIS A 602 7.69 24.48 12.23
N PHE A 603 7.71 25.71 12.70
CA PHE A 603 7.85 26.06 14.12
C PHE A 603 6.52 26.54 14.67
N GLU A 604 6.04 25.89 15.73
CA GLU A 604 4.87 26.31 16.49
C GLU A 604 5.27 26.63 17.93
N ILE A 605 5.06 27.88 18.35
CA ILE A 605 5.42 28.37 19.68
C ILE A 605 4.16 28.89 20.37
N GLN A 606 3.79 28.26 21.47
CA GLN A 606 2.69 28.71 22.32
C GLN A 606 3.25 29.33 23.61
N PRO A 607 3.16 30.66 23.77
CA PRO A 607 3.62 31.29 25.01
C PRO A 607 2.64 31.01 26.16
N LEU A 608 3.14 30.74 27.37
CA LEU A 608 2.25 30.66 28.55
C LEU A 608 1.74 32.03 28.98
N ASN A 609 2.46 33.10 28.64
CA ASN A 609 2.01 34.47 28.78
C ASN A 609 1.89 35.13 27.41
N ILE A 610 0.64 35.34 26.97
CA ILE A 610 0.29 35.92 25.66
C ILE A 610 0.70 37.40 25.50
N SER A 611 1.07 38.10 26.57
CA SER A 611 1.49 39.50 26.50
C SER A 611 2.98 39.69 26.16
N LEU A 612 3.74 38.59 26.05
CA LEU A 612 5.18 38.63 25.78
C LEU A 612 5.45 38.59 24.28
N ALA A 613 6.53 39.26 23.87
CA ALA A 613 7.04 39.21 22.50
C ALA A 613 8.37 38.46 22.46
N TYR A 614 8.65 37.80 21.34
CA TYR A 614 9.87 37.00 21.16
C TYR A 614 10.59 37.36 19.86
N LEU A 615 11.92 37.33 19.89
CA LEU A 615 12.78 37.39 18.72
C LEU A 615 13.26 35.98 18.41
N PHE A 616 12.99 35.54 17.18
CA PHE A 616 13.43 34.25 16.65
C PHE A 616 14.52 34.48 15.60
N ILE A 617 15.61 33.73 15.70
CA ILE A 617 16.72 33.74 14.74
C ILE A 617 17.11 32.30 14.39
N TYR A 618 17.65 32.07 13.20
CA TYR A 618 18.23 30.78 12.86
C TYR A 618 19.39 30.87 11.87
N LYS A 619 20.19 29.80 11.85
CA LYS A 619 21.27 29.57 10.90
C LYS A 619 21.41 28.07 10.61
N PHE A 620 21.73 27.72 9.38
CA PHE A 620 22.03 26.35 8.99
C PHE A 620 23.48 25.97 9.32
N ASP A 621 23.66 24.73 9.79
CA ASP A 621 24.92 24.03 10.07
C ASP A 621 25.87 24.68 11.09
N GLN A 622 25.60 25.92 11.51
CA GLN A 622 26.45 26.73 12.38
C GLN A 622 25.61 27.55 13.36
N LEU A 623 26.22 27.90 14.50
CA LEU A 623 25.56 28.71 15.52
C LEU A 623 25.37 30.16 15.02
N PRO A 624 24.16 30.75 15.13
CA PRO A 624 23.94 32.16 14.81
C PRO A 624 24.83 33.08 15.65
N GLN A 625 25.59 33.98 15.01
CA GLN A 625 26.45 34.96 15.67
C GLN A 625 25.98 36.39 15.37
N LEU A 626 25.68 37.16 16.42
CA LEU A 626 25.17 38.54 16.28
C LEU A 626 26.24 39.59 16.06
N ASN A 627 27.52 39.25 16.23
CA ASN A 627 28.52 40.25 16.59
C ASN A 627 29.10 41.12 15.46
N THR A 628 28.80 40.94 14.16
CA THR A 628 29.44 41.85 13.16
C THR A 628 28.76 42.04 11.80
N SER A 629 27.77 41.26 11.37
CA SER A 629 26.98 41.57 10.14
C SER A 629 25.74 40.69 10.02
N ILE A 630 24.68 41.19 9.35
CA ILE A 630 23.45 40.43 9.02
C ILE A 630 23.77 39.11 8.29
N ASN A 631 24.91 39.03 7.60
CA ASN A 631 25.37 37.85 6.86
C ASN A 631 25.63 36.60 7.74
N ASN A 632 25.70 36.76 9.07
CA ASN A 632 25.89 35.63 9.98
C ASN A 632 24.58 34.98 10.43
N ILE A 633 23.41 35.45 9.99
CA ILE A 633 22.09 34.88 10.28
C ILE A 633 21.39 34.62 8.96
N ASP A 634 20.79 33.44 8.81
CA ASP A 634 20.15 33.06 7.55
C ASP A 634 18.68 33.55 7.51
N GLY A 635 18.01 33.60 8.66
CA GLY A 635 16.72 34.27 8.80
C GLY A 635 16.32 34.61 10.23
N TRP A 636 15.35 35.51 10.38
CA TRP A 636 14.82 35.95 11.67
C TRP A 636 13.36 36.44 11.56
N THR A 637 12.63 36.42 12.66
CA THR A 637 11.28 36.99 12.75
C THR A 637 10.96 37.49 14.17
N LEU A 638 9.98 38.38 14.27
CA LEU A 638 9.44 38.92 15.52
C LEU A 638 8.04 38.36 15.78
N PHE A 639 7.88 37.72 16.93
CA PHE A 639 6.60 37.23 17.42
C PHE A 639 6.02 38.25 18.39
N CYS A 640 5.08 39.05 17.91
CA CYS A 640 4.44 40.13 18.67
C CYS A 640 3.02 39.74 19.10
N PRO A 641 2.54 40.17 20.30
CA PRO A 641 1.19 39.84 20.79
C PRO A 641 0.05 40.22 19.85
N LEU A 642 0.21 41.26 19.03
CA LEU A 642 -0.79 41.69 18.04
C LEU A 642 -1.07 40.60 16.98
N ASN A 643 -0.09 39.76 16.68
CA ASN A 643 -0.22 38.67 15.70
C ASN A 643 -0.99 37.45 16.26
N LEU A 644 -1.20 37.36 17.58
CA LEU A 644 -1.94 36.28 18.27
C LEU A 644 -3.46 36.53 18.37
N THR A 645 -3.98 37.60 17.78
CA THR A 645 -5.37 38.04 18.03
C THR A 645 -6.44 37.05 17.54
N ASN A 646 -6.10 36.12 16.63
CA ASN A 646 -6.98 35.06 16.14
C ASN A 646 -6.48 33.62 16.41
N GLU A 647 -5.19 33.44 16.75
CA GLU A 647 -4.56 32.13 16.97
C GLU A 647 -3.81 32.12 18.31
N THR A 648 -3.86 31.03 19.07
CA THR A 648 -3.16 30.92 20.38
C THR A 648 -1.67 30.61 20.27
N LEU A 649 -1.12 30.57 19.04
CA LEU A 649 0.23 30.09 18.77
C LEU A 649 0.91 30.93 17.68
N TYR A 650 2.22 31.12 17.81
CA TYR A 650 3.08 31.71 16.79
C TYR A 650 3.55 30.64 15.81
N LYS A 651 3.45 30.92 14.51
CA LYS A 651 3.91 30.04 13.42
C LYS A 651 5.08 30.66 12.67
N TYR A 652 6.07 29.86 12.31
CA TYR A 652 7.10 30.24 11.36
C TYR A 652 7.43 29.07 10.44
N PHE A 653 7.54 29.36 9.15
CA PHE A 653 7.69 28.38 8.08
C PHE A 653 8.98 28.63 7.31
N ILE A 654 9.75 27.57 7.10
CA ILE A 654 10.93 27.55 6.22
C ILE A 654 10.64 26.54 5.11
N ASP A 655 10.65 27.00 3.86
CA ASP A 655 10.38 26.13 2.71
C ASP A 655 11.50 25.09 2.47
N ASN A 656 11.21 24.12 1.61
CA ASN A 656 12.13 23.02 1.29
C ASN A 656 13.29 23.42 0.35
N GLN A 657 13.26 24.61 -0.26
CA GLN A 657 14.38 25.13 -1.06
C GLN A 657 15.46 25.76 -0.17
N GLN A 658 15.05 26.37 0.95
CA GLN A 658 16.00 26.95 1.91
C GLN A 658 16.73 25.89 2.73
N THR A 659 16.11 24.73 2.94
CA THR A 659 16.68 23.62 3.72
C THR A 659 17.48 22.63 2.88
N SER A 660 17.38 22.68 1.55
CA SER A 660 18.10 21.76 0.67
C SER A 660 19.60 21.92 0.85
N ASP A 661 20.33 20.80 0.82
CA ASP A 661 21.80 20.72 0.98
C ASP A 661 22.34 21.06 2.38
N HIS A 662 21.46 21.27 3.37
CA HIS A 662 21.84 21.49 4.77
C HIS A 662 21.63 20.24 5.64
N GLN A 663 22.46 20.08 6.67
CA GLN A 663 22.39 18.93 7.57
C GLN A 663 21.69 19.25 8.88
N SER A 664 21.76 20.50 9.33
CA SER A 664 21.16 20.94 10.58
C SER A 664 20.73 22.39 10.55
N ILE A 665 19.79 22.73 11.42
CA ILE A 665 19.39 24.11 11.70
C ILE A 665 19.57 24.37 13.19
N ILE A 666 20.22 25.48 13.51
CA ILE A 666 20.34 26.00 14.87
C ILE A 666 19.50 27.27 14.95
N TYR A 667 18.51 27.26 15.83
CA TYR A 667 17.62 28.39 16.03
C TYR A 667 17.64 28.85 17.49
N GLY A 668 17.42 30.14 17.71
CA GLY A 668 17.41 30.76 19.02
C GLY A 668 16.15 31.58 19.23
N LEU A 669 15.57 31.46 20.43
CA LEU A 669 14.47 32.32 20.87
C LEU A 669 14.96 33.26 21.99
N ARG A 670 14.50 34.51 22.00
CA ARG A 670 14.76 35.49 23.08
C ARG A 670 13.49 36.24 23.40
N GLU A 671 13.14 36.35 24.68
CA GLU A 671 12.05 37.22 25.15
C GLU A 671 12.48 38.70 25.06
N LEU A 672 11.59 39.55 24.54
CA LEU A 672 11.83 41.00 24.42
C LEU A 672 11.37 41.73 25.68
N ASN A 673 12.13 42.73 26.10
CA ASN A 673 11.71 43.59 27.22
C ASN A 673 10.60 44.58 26.77
N SER A 674 9.94 45.22 27.73
CA SER A 674 8.80 46.11 27.46
C SER A 674 9.15 47.30 26.54
N THR A 675 10.36 47.87 26.67
CA THR A 675 10.86 48.94 25.80
C THR A 675 11.17 48.47 24.38
N GLU A 676 11.82 47.31 24.24
CA GLU A 676 12.09 46.67 22.95
C GLU A 676 10.77 46.35 22.25
N MET A 677 9.84 45.69 22.95
CA MET A 677 8.50 45.37 22.43
C MET A 677 7.73 46.61 21.98
N MET A 678 7.75 47.70 22.75
CA MET A 678 7.04 48.93 22.38
C MET A 678 7.65 49.60 21.14
N ASN A 679 8.96 49.46 20.92
CA ASN A 679 9.65 50.01 19.75
C ASN A 679 9.53 49.09 18.52
N THR A 680 9.57 47.76 18.70
CA THR A 680 9.62 46.81 17.59
C THR A 680 8.25 46.31 17.16
N CYS A 681 7.31 46.08 18.08
CA CYS A 681 5.98 45.56 17.74
C CYS A 681 4.98 46.63 17.31
N SER A 682 5.31 47.93 17.45
CA SER A 682 4.46 49.05 17.00
C SER A 682 4.76 49.51 15.57
N ASN A 683 5.97 49.23 15.06
CA ASN A 683 6.40 49.58 13.71
C ASN A 683 6.18 48.40 12.76
N THR A 684 5.26 48.53 11.81
CA THR A 684 4.91 47.45 10.86
C THR A 684 5.95 47.21 9.76
N SER A 685 7.06 47.94 9.74
CA SER A 685 8.08 47.90 8.65
C SER A 685 9.52 47.93 9.18
N ILE A 686 9.88 46.94 10.00
CA ILE A 686 11.27 46.79 10.46
C ILE A 686 12.05 45.98 9.44
N SER A 687 12.96 46.65 8.72
CA SER A 687 13.84 46.05 7.70
C SER A 687 15.18 45.56 8.25
N SER A 688 15.45 45.72 9.55
CA SER A 688 16.73 45.37 10.17
C SER A 688 16.55 44.62 11.48
N LEU A 689 17.44 43.66 11.74
CA LEU A 689 17.44 42.87 12.96
C LEU A 689 17.55 43.80 14.19
N PRO A 690 16.72 43.63 15.24
CA PRO A 690 16.85 44.40 16.47
C PRO A 690 18.24 44.20 17.08
N ILE A 691 19.02 45.29 17.21
CA ILE A 691 20.34 45.27 17.83
C ILE A 691 20.15 45.00 19.32
N THR A 692 20.50 43.79 19.77
CA THR A 692 20.23 43.32 21.13
C THR A 692 21.47 42.63 21.72
N ASP A 693 22.33 43.42 22.36
CA ASP A 693 23.56 42.91 23.01
C ASP A 693 23.35 42.58 24.50
N GLN A 694 22.13 42.83 25.01
CA GLN A 694 21.81 42.66 26.43
C GLN A 694 21.21 41.28 26.71
N ARG A 695 21.87 40.54 27.61
CA ARG A 695 21.40 39.27 28.17
C ARG A 695 20.08 39.50 28.89
N PHE A 696 19.13 38.60 28.71
CA PHE A 696 17.80 38.71 29.29
C PHE A 696 17.33 37.35 29.80
N ASN A 697 16.73 37.34 30.99
CA ASN A 697 16.17 36.13 31.58
C ASN A 697 14.70 36.01 31.18
N PHE A 698 14.29 34.83 30.72
CA PHE A 698 12.89 34.54 30.45
C PHE A 698 12.04 34.74 31.71
N THR A 699 10.91 35.43 31.57
CA THR A 699 9.94 35.65 32.65
C THR A 699 8.86 34.58 32.66
N SER A 700 8.62 33.92 31.53
CA SER A 700 7.63 32.86 31.38
C SER A 700 8.17 31.70 30.56
N ASN A 701 7.69 30.49 30.86
CA ASN A 701 7.95 29.33 30.01
C ASN A 701 7.07 29.41 28.75
N TYR A 702 7.44 28.62 27.73
CA TYR A 702 6.65 28.47 26.50
C TYR A 702 6.60 27.00 26.10
N GLN A 703 5.63 26.65 25.27
CA GLN A 703 5.52 25.33 24.65
C GLN A 703 5.99 25.42 23.20
N LEU A 704 6.72 24.41 22.76
CA LEU A 704 7.31 24.33 21.42
C LEU A 704 6.89 23.02 20.74
N ARG A 705 6.53 23.10 19.47
CA ARG A 705 6.40 21.95 18.58
C ARG A 705 7.08 22.25 17.27
N ILE A 706 7.80 21.26 16.76
CA ILE A 706 8.44 21.33 15.45
C ILE A 706 8.05 20.09 14.68
N TYR A 707 7.72 20.28 13.40
CA TYR A 707 7.50 19.18 12.48
C TYR A 707 8.02 19.56 11.09
N THR A 708 8.21 18.55 10.26
CA THR A 708 8.65 18.72 8.88
C THR A 708 7.58 18.25 7.92
N SER A 709 7.56 18.87 6.74
CA SER A 709 6.70 18.44 5.64
C SER A 709 7.46 18.39 4.34
N GLY A 710 6.95 17.68 3.35
CA GLY A 710 7.58 17.58 2.04
C GLY A 710 6.54 17.44 0.93
N CYS A 711 6.94 17.77 -0.29
CA CYS A 711 6.16 17.51 -1.49
C CYS A 711 6.99 16.59 -2.37
N TYR A 712 6.41 15.46 -2.73
CA TYR A 712 7.12 14.43 -3.50
C TYR A 712 6.28 14.00 -4.69
N TYR A 713 6.96 13.58 -5.75
CA TYR A 713 6.33 12.93 -6.88
C TYR A 713 6.97 11.57 -7.17
N LEU A 714 6.18 10.68 -7.75
CA LEU A 714 6.63 9.35 -8.15
C LEU A 714 7.21 9.41 -9.57
N ASP A 715 8.48 9.03 -9.71
CA ASP A 715 9.13 8.95 -11.02
C ASP A 715 8.76 7.67 -11.79
N LYS A 716 9.26 7.54 -13.03
CA LYS A 716 9.00 6.36 -13.89
C LYS A 716 9.58 5.04 -13.34
N ASN A 717 10.51 5.13 -12.39
CA ASN A 717 11.14 3.98 -11.75
C ASN A 717 10.48 3.63 -10.40
N ASN A 718 9.30 4.20 -10.11
CA ASN A 718 8.59 4.08 -8.84
C ASN A 718 9.43 4.55 -7.64
N GLN A 719 10.21 5.63 -7.79
CA GLN A 719 10.95 6.27 -6.70
C GLN A 719 10.40 7.65 -6.39
N TRP A 720 10.35 8.00 -5.10
CA TRP A 720 9.99 9.35 -4.67
C TRP A 720 11.12 10.33 -4.96
N LYS A 721 10.76 11.44 -5.61
CA LYS A 721 11.65 12.57 -5.90
C LYS A 721 10.99 13.87 -5.46
N SER A 722 11.80 14.91 -5.30
CA SER A 722 11.35 16.24 -4.85
C SER A 722 11.73 17.37 -5.80
N ASP A 723 12.34 17.07 -6.96
CA ASP A 723 12.75 18.08 -7.92
C ASP A 723 11.54 18.72 -8.63
N GLY A 724 11.65 20.04 -8.83
CA GLY A 724 10.57 20.83 -9.41
C GLY A 724 9.36 21.04 -8.50
N LEU A 725 9.47 20.69 -7.20
CA LEU A 725 8.43 20.85 -6.18
C LEU A 725 8.84 21.81 -5.07
N THR A 726 7.92 22.68 -4.65
CA THR A 726 8.10 23.50 -3.43
C THR A 726 6.92 23.38 -2.49
N VAL A 727 7.19 23.35 -1.19
CA VAL A 727 6.17 23.33 -0.15
C VAL A 727 5.69 24.76 0.10
N GLY A 728 4.38 24.96 0.12
CA GLY A 728 3.75 26.24 0.36
C GLY A 728 3.45 26.53 1.84
N PRO A 729 3.25 27.82 2.21
CA PRO A 729 3.04 28.26 3.59
C PRO A 729 1.66 27.93 4.16
N LEU A 730 0.68 27.50 3.34
CA LEU A 730 -0.64 27.05 3.82
C LEU A 730 -0.61 25.61 4.36
N THR A 731 0.53 24.92 4.23
CA THR A 731 0.74 23.60 4.80
C THR A 731 0.49 23.60 6.31
N ASN A 732 -0.31 22.65 6.79
CA ASN A 732 -0.66 22.50 8.19
C ASN A 732 -0.54 21.02 8.62
N HIS A 733 -1.19 20.60 9.70
CA HIS A 733 -1.15 19.23 10.21
C HIS A 733 -1.92 18.21 9.35
N TYR A 734 -2.97 18.65 8.64
CA TYR A 734 -3.91 17.78 7.94
C TYR A 734 -3.71 17.80 6.43
N GLU A 735 -3.06 18.83 5.89
CA GLU A 735 -2.82 18.96 4.45
C GLU A 735 -1.46 19.59 4.15
N THR A 736 -0.93 19.29 2.98
CA THR A 736 0.33 19.82 2.46
C THR A 736 0.06 20.58 1.17
N GLN A 737 0.45 21.86 1.12
CA GLN A 737 0.38 22.67 -0.07
C GLN A 737 1.68 22.47 -0.88
N CYS A 738 1.54 22.10 -2.13
CA CYS A 738 2.63 21.81 -3.05
C CYS A 738 2.49 22.66 -4.31
N PHE A 739 3.59 23.30 -4.72
CA PHE A 739 3.71 23.96 -6.01
C PHE A 739 4.58 23.08 -6.92
N SER A 740 4.04 22.72 -8.08
CA SER A 740 4.70 21.84 -9.04
C SER A 740 4.96 22.52 -10.39
N THR A 741 6.06 22.13 -11.01
CA THR A 741 6.43 22.50 -12.39
C THR A 741 5.97 21.47 -13.43
N HIS A 742 5.41 20.34 -12.99
CA HIS A 742 4.97 19.25 -13.86
C HIS A 742 3.68 18.60 -13.34
N LEU A 743 3.09 17.72 -14.15
CA LEU A 743 1.96 16.86 -13.75
C LEU A 743 2.43 15.41 -13.67
N THR A 744 2.33 14.83 -12.48
CA THR A 744 2.71 13.46 -12.15
C THR A 744 1.81 12.94 -11.02
N SER A 745 2.23 11.88 -10.32
CA SER A 745 1.57 11.39 -9.11
C SER A 745 2.26 11.96 -7.89
N PHE A 746 1.52 12.67 -7.05
CA PHE A 746 2.05 13.42 -5.91
C PHE A 746 1.68 12.81 -4.57
N ALA A 747 2.57 12.96 -3.60
CA ALA A 747 2.36 12.60 -2.21
C ALA A 747 2.91 13.68 -1.28
N GLY A 748 2.28 13.82 -0.12
CA GLY A 748 2.73 14.69 0.96
C GLY A 748 3.76 14.00 1.85
N GLY A 749 4.64 14.78 2.46
CA GLY A 749 5.53 14.34 3.51
C GLY A 749 5.09 14.86 4.87
N PHE A 750 5.18 14.03 5.91
CA PHE A 750 5.08 14.49 7.29
C PHE A 750 5.99 13.66 8.18
N VAL A 751 7.05 14.29 8.71
CA VAL A 751 7.97 13.64 9.63
C VAL A 751 8.07 14.45 10.91
N ILE A 752 7.79 13.78 12.02
CA ILE A 752 8.05 14.28 13.35
C ILE A 752 9.53 13.99 13.61
N LEU A 753 10.33 15.05 13.73
CA LEU A 753 11.74 14.89 14.05
C LEU A 753 11.88 14.46 15.51
N PRO A 754 12.58 13.35 15.82
CA PRO A 754 12.91 13.03 17.19
C PRO A 754 13.80 14.13 17.76
N GLU A 755 13.55 14.53 19.02
CA GLU A 755 14.45 15.47 19.70
C GLU A 755 15.86 14.89 19.70
N SER A 756 16.80 15.59 19.04
CA SER A 756 18.19 15.20 19.07
C SER A 756 18.74 15.44 20.46
N ILE A 757 19.27 14.39 21.09
CA ILE A 757 19.98 14.51 22.36
C ILE A 757 21.15 15.47 22.14
N ASN A 758 21.15 16.61 22.85
CA ASN A 758 22.26 17.56 22.82
C ASN A 758 23.45 16.96 23.57
N TRP A 759 24.27 16.17 22.87
CA TRP A 759 25.44 15.51 23.43
C TRP A 759 26.45 16.50 24.02
N ASN A 760 26.57 17.70 23.45
CA ASN A 760 27.44 18.74 24.02
C ASN A 760 26.97 19.17 25.40
N TYR A 761 25.66 19.29 25.61
CA TYR A 761 25.07 19.53 26.93
C TYR A 761 25.25 18.33 27.88
N VAL A 762 25.03 17.10 27.40
CA VAL A 762 25.22 15.88 28.20
C VAL A 762 26.67 15.77 28.67
N PHE A 763 27.64 16.01 27.80
CA PHE A 763 29.06 15.95 28.12
C PHE A 763 29.56 17.16 28.92
N ALA A 764 29.01 18.36 28.68
CA ALA A 764 29.32 19.54 29.50
C ALA A 764 28.84 19.37 30.96
N ASN A 765 27.80 18.58 31.18
CA ASN A 765 27.23 18.30 32.50
C ASN A 765 27.57 16.89 33.04
N ALA A 766 28.39 16.12 32.33
CA ALA A 766 28.89 14.82 32.77
C ALA A 766 29.97 15.02 33.85
N ASP A 767 29.55 15.39 35.05
CA ASP A 767 30.45 15.53 36.19
C ASP A 767 30.75 14.16 36.80
N PHE A 768 31.99 13.67 36.62
CA PHE A 768 32.49 12.42 37.20
C PHE A 768 32.30 12.38 38.73
N MET A 769 32.26 13.53 39.40
CA MET A 769 32.11 13.61 40.86
C MET A 769 30.67 13.35 41.33
N LYS A 770 29.66 13.57 40.48
CA LYS A 770 28.24 13.34 40.86
C LYS A 770 27.85 11.87 40.90
N ASN A 771 28.39 11.03 40.01
CA ASN A 771 27.93 9.64 39.81
C ASN A 771 29.07 8.62 39.82
N LYS A 772 29.97 8.72 40.82
CA LYS A 772 31.15 7.84 40.99
C LYS A 772 30.85 6.35 40.87
N THR A 773 29.69 5.90 41.34
CA THR A 773 29.29 4.47 41.32
C THR A 773 29.14 3.92 39.90
N ILE A 774 28.54 4.69 38.98
CA ILE A 774 28.29 4.25 37.60
C ILE A 774 29.60 4.15 36.82
N TYR A 775 30.49 5.12 37.00
CA TYR A 775 31.79 5.08 36.33
C TYR A 775 32.67 3.94 36.86
N LEU A 776 32.63 3.66 38.16
CA LEU A 776 33.35 2.53 38.75
C LEU A 776 32.86 1.18 38.20
N THR A 777 31.54 0.99 38.09
CA THR A 777 30.97 -0.25 37.54
C THR A 777 31.33 -0.44 36.07
N VAL A 778 31.24 0.62 35.25
CA VAL A 778 31.60 0.57 33.82
C VAL A 778 33.09 0.24 33.63
N ILE A 779 33.99 0.82 34.43
CA ILE A 779 35.42 0.50 34.37
C ILE A 779 35.68 -0.97 34.74
N CYS A 780 35.06 -1.46 35.82
CA CYS A 780 35.22 -2.87 36.22
C CYS A 780 34.71 -3.84 35.14
N VAL A 781 33.54 -3.56 34.54
CA VAL A 781 32.99 -4.37 33.44
C VAL A 781 33.90 -4.33 32.23
N SER A 782 34.46 -3.16 31.89
CA SER A 782 35.38 -3.02 30.75
C SER A 782 36.67 -3.81 30.93
N VAL A 783 37.22 -3.85 32.15
CA VAL A 783 38.42 -4.66 32.46
C VAL A 783 38.13 -6.15 32.34
N ILE A 784 36.99 -6.62 32.88
CA ILE A 784 36.56 -8.03 32.75
C ILE A 784 36.40 -8.40 31.28
N TYR A 785 35.79 -7.52 30.49
CA TYR A 785 35.60 -7.72 29.06
C TYR A 785 36.94 -7.88 28.30
N ILE A 786 37.93 -7.03 28.60
CA ILE A 786 39.27 -7.14 28.00
C ILE A 786 39.96 -8.46 28.37
N ILE A 787 39.86 -8.91 29.62
CA ILE A 787 40.40 -10.20 30.06
C ILE A 787 39.75 -11.36 29.30
N LEU A 788 38.42 -11.31 29.11
CA LEU A 788 37.69 -12.31 28.34
C LEU A 788 38.09 -12.32 26.87
N ILE A 789 38.32 -11.14 26.25
CA ILE A 789 38.84 -11.05 24.87
C ILE A 789 40.21 -11.71 24.75
N ILE A 790 41.12 -11.44 25.68
CA ILE A 790 42.47 -12.03 25.65
C ILE A 790 42.38 -13.56 25.77
N TYR A 791 41.53 -14.06 26.68
CA TYR A 791 41.28 -15.49 26.84
C TYR A 791 40.65 -16.11 25.58
N ALA A 792 39.65 -15.45 24.98
CA ALA A 792 39.00 -15.90 23.75
C ALA A 792 40.00 -16.00 22.61
N ARG A 793 40.83 -14.97 22.40
CA ARG A 793 41.89 -15.00 21.37
C ARG A 793 42.93 -16.10 21.60
N PHE A 794 43.27 -16.39 22.86
CA PHE A 794 44.14 -17.53 23.16
C PHE A 794 43.49 -18.87 22.78
N LYS A 795 42.18 -19.01 23.00
CA LYS A 795 41.43 -20.20 22.59
C LYS A 795 41.30 -20.32 21.09
N ASP A 796 40.99 -19.23 20.38
CA ASP A 796 40.93 -19.20 18.91
C ASP A 796 42.25 -19.63 18.29
N LYS A 797 43.39 -19.13 18.80
CA LYS A 797 44.71 -19.54 18.31
C LYS A 797 44.97 -21.04 18.50
N LYS A 798 44.45 -21.64 19.58
CA LYS A 798 44.56 -23.07 19.84
C LYS A 798 43.60 -23.91 18.97
N ASP A 799 42.49 -23.35 18.52
CA ASP A 799 41.57 -24.04 17.60
C ASP A 799 42.09 -24.07 16.15
N ILE A 800 42.91 -23.09 15.74
CA ILE A 800 43.61 -23.13 14.44
C ILE A 800 44.50 -24.37 14.31
N GLU A 801 45.12 -24.85 15.40
CA GLU A 801 45.94 -26.07 15.40
C GLU A 801 45.14 -27.34 15.07
N LYS A 802 43.79 -27.30 15.17
CA LYS A 802 42.91 -28.42 14.80
C LYS A 802 42.53 -28.40 13.33
N LEU A 803 42.73 -27.28 12.62
CA LEU A 803 42.36 -27.10 11.22
C LEU A 803 43.54 -27.50 10.31
N GLY A 804 43.32 -28.47 9.44
CA GLY A 804 44.31 -28.94 8.49
C GLY A 804 43.73 -30.00 7.58
N VAL A 805 44.27 -30.09 6.36
CA VAL A 805 43.96 -31.17 5.43
C VAL A 805 45.15 -32.13 5.43
N THR A 806 44.89 -33.41 5.69
CA THR A 806 45.96 -34.41 5.86
C THR A 806 45.96 -35.40 4.68
N PRO A 807 47.06 -35.59 3.96
CA PRO A 807 47.13 -36.64 2.96
C PRO A 807 47.06 -38.01 3.62
N LEU A 808 46.29 -38.93 3.06
CA LEU A 808 46.22 -40.30 3.57
C LEU A 808 47.59 -40.99 3.44
N PRO A 809 47.96 -41.83 4.43
CA PRO A 809 49.31 -42.41 4.52
C PRO A 809 49.64 -43.37 3.37
N ASP A 810 48.62 -43.88 2.69
CA ASP A 810 48.67 -44.86 1.61
C ASP A 810 48.47 -44.23 0.21
N ASN A 811 48.60 -42.91 0.08
CA ASN A 811 48.67 -42.23 -1.21
C ASN A 811 50.01 -42.52 -1.91
N HIS A 812 49.99 -42.90 -3.19
CA HIS A 812 51.20 -43.06 -3.98
C HIS A 812 51.55 -41.78 -4.75
N ARG A 813 52.85 -41.53 -4.95
CA ARG A 813 53.32 -40.35 -5.71
C ARG A 813 52.95 -40.38 -7.20
N SER A 814 52.60 -41.55 -7.72
CA SER A 814 52.18 -41.76 -9.11
C SER A 814 50.69 -41.46 -9.34
N ASP A 815 49.90 -41.36 -8.27
CA ASP A 815 48.46 -41.12 -8.35
C ASP A 815 48.18 -39.67 -8.75
N GLN A 816 47.38 -39.46 -9.79
CA GLN A 816 47.15 -38.14 -10.39
C GLN A 816 45.74 -37.58 -10.13
N TYR A 817 44.87 -38.37 -9.52
CA TYR A 817 43.49 -37.98 -9.23
C TYR A 817 43.27 -37.84 -7.71
N PHE A 818 42.53 -36.82 -7.26
CA PHE A 818 42.49 -36.44 -5.84
C PHE A 818 41.07 -36.21 -5.33
N TYR A 819 40.70 -36.91 -4.27
CA TYR A 819 39.46 -36.70 -3.55
C TYR A 819 39.74 -36.13 -2.16
N GLN A 820 38.98 -35.11 -1.76
CA GLN A 820 38.97 -34.59 -0.40
C GLN A 820 37.84 -35.24 0.39
N ILE A 821 38.18 -35.99 1.43
CA ILE A 821 37.22 -36.63 2.34
C ILE A 821 37.09 -35.75 3.59
N ILE A 822 35.88 -35.32 3.90
CA ILE A 822 35.58 -34.47 5.05
C ILE A 822 34.63 -35.24 5.97
N VAL A 823 35.10 -35.57 7.17
CA VAL A 823 34.38 -36.42 8.12
C VAL A 823 33.86 -35.55 9.26
N PHE A 824 32.54 -35.64 9.51
CA PHE A 824 31.89 -34.91 10.59
C PHE A 824 31.56 -35.85 11.74
N THR A 825 32.26 -35.68 12.86
CA THR A 825 32.00 -36.43 14.10
C THR A 825 30.92 -35.74 14.93
N GLY A 826 30.01 -36.51 15.52
CA GLY A 826 28.89 -35.96 16.30
C GLY A 826 29.31 -35.14 17.54
N GLN A 827 28.42 -34.25 17.97
CA GLN A 827 28.62 -33.42 19.18
C GLN A 827 28.11 -34.10 20.47
N ARG A 828 27.58 -35.32 20.39
CA ARG A 828 27.08 -36.08 21.56
C ARG A 828 28.25 -36.44 22.50
N LYS A 829 27.98 -36.60 23.81
CA LYS A 829 29.01 -36.97 24.79
C LYS A 829 29.60 -38.35 24.44
N GLY A 830 30.92 -38.45 24.33
CA GLY A 830 31.62 -39.68 23.96
C GLY A 830 31.48 -40.07 22.49
N ALA A 831 31.18 -39.12 21.59
CA ALA A 831 31.10 -39.33 20.15
C ALA A 831 32.47 -39.48 19.46
N GLU A 832 33.55 -39.18 20.17
CA GLU A 832 34.94 -39.27 19.71
C GLU A 832 35.44 -40.71 19.67
N THR A 833 36.35 -41.02 18.75
CA THR A 833 36.99 -42.33 18.68
C THR A 833 38.51 -42.22 18.62
N ASN A 834 39.18 -43.17 19.26
CA ASN A 834 40.61 -43.41 19.11
C ASN A 834 40.89 -44.76 18.40
N SER A 835 39.85 -45.41 17.88
CA SER A 835 39.97 -46.64 17.08
C SER A 835 40.46 -46.31 15.67
N ASN A 836 41.13 -47.25 15.00
CA ASN A 836 41.50 -47.04 13.60
C ASN A 836 40.25 -47.17 12.73
N VAL A 837 40.01 -46.16 11.89
CA VAL A 837 38.86 -46.11 10.99
C VAL A 837 39.31 -46.39 9.56
N HIS A 838 38.64 -47.35 8.95
CA HIS A 838 38.91 -47.82 7.61
C HIS A 838 37.71 -47.61 6.71
N PHE A 839 37.94 -47.44 5.41
CA PHE A 839 36.85 -47.29 4.46
C PHE A 839 37.19 -47.82 3.06
N ILE A 840 36.14 -48.06 2.28
CA ILE A 840 36.16 -48.36 0.84
C ILE A 840 35.11 -47.48 0.17
N ILE A 841 35.47 -46.81 -0.92
CA ILE A 841 34.57 -46.01 -1.76
C ILE A 841 34.32 -46.77 -3.06
N TYR A 842 33.06 -46.80 -3.49
CA TYR A 842 32.62 -47.37 -4.75
C TYR A 842 32.10 -46.27 -5.66
N GLY A 843 32.68 -46.15 -6.85
CA GLY A 843 32.16 -45.30 -7.92
C GLY A 843 31.81 -46.11 -9.17
N ASP A 844 31.27 -45.44 -10.18
CA ASP A 844 30.86 -46.08 -11.44
C ASP A 844 32.02 -46.72 -12.21
N ASN A 845 33.22 -46.14 -12.10
CA ASN A 845 34.38 -46.56 -12.90
C ASN A 845 35.28 -47.55 -12.16
N ASP A 846 35.43 -47.41 -10.84
CA ASP A 846 36.30 -48.26 -10.02
C ASP A 846 35.95 -48.17 -8.52
N GLU A 847 36.54 -49.04 -7.71
CA GLU A 847 36.50 -49.01 -6.25
C GLU A 847 37.87 -48.77 -5.63
N THR A 848 37.91 -48.17 -4.44
CA THR A 848 39.18 -48.02 -3.71
C THR A 848 39.53 -49.31 -2.95
N HIS A 849 40.81 -49.59 -2.76
CA HIS A 849 41.24 -50.54 -1.72
C HIS A 849 40.92 -50.02 -0.30
N ILE A 850 41.16 -50.85 0.73
CA ILE A 850 40.96 -50.44 2.13
C ILE A 850 41.89 -49.27 2.45
N ARG A 851 41.30 -48.09 2.65
CA ARG A 851 42.01 -46.88 3.08
C ARG A 851 41.84 -46.68 4.57
N THR A 852 42.77 -45.97 5.21
CA THR A 852 42.73 -45.70 6.66
C THR A 852 42.78 -44.22 6.94
N LEU A 853 41.83 -43.71 7.72
CA LEU A 853 41.85 -42.34 8.21
C LEU A 853 42.91 -42.21 9.31
N ALA A 854 44.02 -41.55 9.02
CA ALA A 854 45.11 -41.37 9.96
C ALA A 854 45.74 -39.98 9.82
N ASP A 855 46.18 -39.42 10.95
CA ASP A 855 46.94 -38.17 11.02
C ASP A 855 48.03 -38.32 12.09
N SER A 856 49.28 -38.02 11.72
CA SER A 856 50.43 -38.14 12.62
C SER A 856 50.65 -36.92 13.51
N GLN A 857 50.05 -35.78 13.17
CA GLN A 857 50.25 -34.48 13.81
C GLN A 857 49.07 -34.05 14.66
N ARG A 858 47.83 -34.40 14.25
CA ARG A 858 46.59 -33.98 14.92
C ARG A 858 45.81 -35.17 15.46
N LYS A 859 45.07 -34.93 16.54
CA LYS A 859 44.04 -35.87 16.99
C LYS A 859 42.79 -35.69 16.12
N ILE A 860 42.49 -36.70 15.32
CA ILE A 860 41.33 -36.75 14.43
C ILE A 860 40.12 -37.38 15.14
N LEU A 861 38.94 -37.22 14.54
CA LEU A 861 37.67 -37.83 14.93
C LEU A 861 37.25 -37.51 16.38
N GLN A 862 37.55 -36.29 16.80
CA GLN A 862 37.19 -35.77 18.12
C GLN A 862 35.73 -35.31 18.16
N ARG A 863 35.15 -35.20 19.36
CA ARG A 863 33.75 -34.79 19.54
C ARG A 863 33.47 -33.44 18.88
N GLY A 864 32.50 -33.41 17.96
CA GLY A 864 32.15 -32.22 17.19
C GLY A 864 33.22 -31.77 16.19
N GLY A 865 34.24 -32.58 15.96
CA GLY A 865 35.35 -32.31 15.06
C GLY A 865 34.97 -32.49 13.59
N ILE A 866 35.67 -31.74 12.75
CA ILE A 866 35.60 -31.80 11.29
C ILE A 866 37.01 -32.08 10.82
N ASP A 867 37.24 -33.28 10.27
CA ASP A 867 38.56 -33.71 9.84
C ASP A 867 38.57 -33.90 8.33
N SER A 868 39.57 -33.30 7.67
CA SER A 868 39.70 -33.34 6.21
C SER A 868 40.94 -34.12 5.80
N PHE A 869 40.77 -35.02 4.83
CA PHE A 869 41.81 -35.89 4.31
C PHE A 869 41.89 -35.79 2.78
N ILE A 870 43.10 -35.89 2.21
CA ILE A 870 43.28 -36.05 0.76
C ILE A 870 43.56 -37.51 0.45
N MET A 871 42.71 -38.11 -0.37
CA MET A 871 42.91 -39.42 -0.98
C MET A 871 43.37 -39.24 -2.43
N ALA A 872 44.51 -39.83 -2.78
CA ALA A 872 44.98 -39.91 -4.15
C ALA A 872 44.65 -41.29 -4.73
N VAL A 873 44.22 -41.33 -5.99
CA VAL A 873 43.96 -42.55 -6.75
C VAL A 873 44.51 -42.41 -8.19
N PRO A 874 44.80 -43.53 -8.90
CA PRO A 874 45.38 -43.47 -10.24
C PRO A 874 44.51 -42.75 -11.27
N GLU A 875 43.20 -43.04 -11.29
CA GLU A 875 42.21 -42.49 -12.23
C GLU A 875 40.88 -42.15 -11.51
N SER A 876 39.98 -41.44 -12.19
CA SER A 876 38.68 -41.01 -11.60
C SER A 876 37.78 -42.21 -11.26
N LEU A 877 37.20 -42.20 -10.06
CA LEU A 877 36.21 -43.21 -9.64
C LEU A 877 34.84 -43.00 -10.31
N GLY A 878 34.63 -41.90 -11.03
CA GLY A 878 33.32 -41.55 -11.60
C GLY A 878 32.35 -41.02 -10.53
N LEU A 879 31.04 -41.20 -10.73
CA LEU A 879 30.04 -40.84 -9.73
C LEU A 879 30.12 -41.80 -8.55
N LEU A 880 30.20 -41.24 -7.33
CA LEU A 880 30.36 -42.04 -6.11
C LEU A 880 28.99 -42.50 -5.59
N ASN A 881 28.75 -43.81 -5.62
CA ASN A 881 27.46 -44.39 -5.29
C ASN A 881 27.37 -44.89 -3.85
N CYS A 882 28.48 -45.40 -3.30
CA CYS A 882 28.48 -46.02 -1.98
C CYS A 882 29.81 -45.83 -1.26
N ILE A 883 29.78 -45.74 0.07
CA ILE A 883 30.95 -45.84 0.93
C ILE A 883 30.67 -46.87 2.03
N ARG A 884 31.64 -47.76 2.25
CA ARG A 884 31.67 -48.65 3.41
C ARG A 884 32.73 -48.13 4.37
N ILE A 885 32.36 -47.80 5.59
CA ILE A 885 33.26 -47.23 6.60
C ILE A 885 33.08 -47.97 7.92
N TRP A 886 34.17 -48.30 8.62
CA TRP A 886 34.12 -49.07 9.86
C TRP A 886 35.33 -48.78 10.75
N HIS A 887 35.29 -49.23 12.01
CA HIS A 887 36.43 -49.14 12.93
C HIS A 887 36.82 -50.49 13.53
N ASP A 888 38.05 -50.59 14.03
CA ASP A 888 38.64 -51.81 14.61
C ASP A 888 38.36 -51.99 16.12
N ASN A 889 37.62 -51.06 16.73
CA ASN A 889 37.28 -51.04 18.16
C ASN A 889 38.47 -51.11 19.13
N THR A 890 39.67 -50.69 18.69
CA THR A 890 40.89 -50.71 19.53
C THR A 890 40.97 -49.58 20.56
N GLY A 891 40.09 -48.58 20.47
CA GLY A 891 39.98 -47.49 21.43
C GLY A 891 39.67 -47.98 22.85
N LYS A 892 40.13 -47.24 23.88
CA LYS A 892 39.86 -47.57 25.29
C LYS A 892 38.63 -46.85 25.81
N GLY A 893 37.80 -47.56 26.57
CA GLY A 893 36.65 -46.97 27.28
C GLY A 893 35.62 -46.35 26.33
N SER A 894 35.10 -45.16 26.64
CA SER A 894 34.10 -44.48 25.80
C SER A 894 34.61 -44.05 24.42
N SER A 895 35.91 -44.10 24.16
CA SER A 895 36.54 -43.75 22.88
C SER A 895 36.72 -44.96 21.94
N SER A 896 36.14 -46.12 22.27
CA SER A 896 35.99 -47.26 21.36
C SER A 896 34.80 -47.07 20.41
N SER A 897 33.71 -46.49 20.94
CA SER A 897 32.55 -45.98 20.20
C SER A 897 32.92 -44.81 19.27
N TRP A 898 32.21 -44.67 18.14
CA TRP A 898 32.25 -43.48 17.31
C TRP A 898 30.84 -43.06 16.88
N PHE A 899 30.50 -41.78 16.89
CA PHE A 899 29.26 -41.30 16.27
C PHE A 899 29.59 -40.54 14.98
N LEU A 900 29.37 -41.18 13.85
CA LEU A 900 29.53 -40.58 12.53
C LEU A 900 28.24 -39.82 12.16
N LYS A 901 28.34 -38.50 12.01
CA LYS A 901 27.19 -37.68 11.60
C LYS A 901 26.94 -37.84 10.10
N TYR A 902 27.92 -37.46 9.30
CA TYR A 902 27.97 -37.64 7.85
C TYR A 902 29.41 -37.42 7.38
N LEU A 903 29.69 -37.78 6.13
CA LEU A 903 30.93 -37.44 5.44
C LEU A 903 30.63 -36.86 4.07
N ILE A 904 31.52 -35.99 3.61
CA ILE A 904 31.47 -35.36 2.29
C ILE A 904 32.73 -35.78 1.55
N ILE A 905 32.57 -36.32 0.35
CA ILE A 905 33.70 -36.56 -0.56
C ILE A 905 33.61 -35.53 -1.67
N ARG A 906 34.66 -34.73 -1.83
CA ARG A 906 34.77 -33.73 -2.89
C ARG A 906 35.80 -34.20 -3.91
N ASP A 907 35.40 -34.28 -5.16
CA ASP A 907 36.32 -34.42 -6.28
C ASP A 907 37.09 -33.11 -6.46
N LEU A 908 38.43 -33.13 -6.39
CA LEU A 908 39.22 -31.90 -6.49
C LEU A 908 39.47 -31.45 -7.93
N GLN A 909 39.16 -32.29 -8.91
CA GLN A 909 39.30 -32.00 -10.33
C GLN A 909 38.00 -31.39 -10.87
N THR A 910 36.85 -31.96 -10.51
CA THR A 910 35.52 -31.49 -10.98
C THR A 910 34.84 -30.52 -10.01
N MET A 911 35.31 -30.47 -8.75
CA MET A 911 34.70 -29.74 -7.63
C MET A 911 33.31 -30.26 -7.21
N GLU A 912 32.89 -31.42 -7.73
CA GLU A 912 31.64 -32.09 -7.35
C GLU A 912 31.71 -32.63 -5.92
N LYS A 913 30.58 -32.65 -5.21
CA LYS A 913 30.48 -33.07 -3.81
C LYS A 913 29.45 -34.18 -3.65
N PHE A 914 29.89 -35.28 -3.05
CA PHE A 914 29.06 -36.43 -2.71
C PHE A 914 28.84 -36.49 -1.20
N TYR A 915 27.57 -36.57 -0.78
CA TYR A 915 27.17 -36.53 0.63
C TYR A 915 26.72 -37.92 1.09
N PHE A 916 27.34 -38.44 2.15
CA PHE A 916 26.98 -39.73 2.74
C PHE A 916 26.56 -39.53 4.20
N ILE A 917 25.26 -39.63 4.46
CA ILE A 917 24.64 -39.38 5.77
C ILE A 917 24.52 -40.70 6.54
N SER A 918 25.04 -40.74 7.77
CA SER A 918 24.93 -41.92 8.66
C SER A 918 24.07 -41.63 9.89
N GLN A 919 24.44 -40.60 10.67
CA GLN A 919 23.81 -40.19 11.93
C GLN A 919 23.64 -41.32 12.96
N ARG A 920 24.59 -42.25 13.03
CA ARG A 920 24.52 -43.45 13.88
C ARG A 920 25.79 -43.67 14.71
N TRP A 921 25.67 -44.50 15.74
CA TRP A 921 26.83 -44.97 16.50
C TRP A 921 27.43 -46.20 15.83
N PHE A 922 28.74 -46.17 15.60
CA PHE A 922 29.53 -47.37 15.34
C PHE A 922 30.15 -47.76 16.68
N ALA A 923 29.59 -48.80 17.30
CA ALA A 923 29.96 -49.26 18.63
C ALA A 923 29.38 -50.65 18.86
N VAL A 924 30.12 -51.51 19.56
CA VAL A 924 29.61 -52.83 19.97
C VAL A 924 28.55 -52.68 21.08
N GLU A 925 28.68 -51.62 21.88
CA GLU A 925 27.90 -51.36 23.09
C GLU A 925 26.74 -50.36 22.90
N LYS A 926 26.52 -49.82 21.70
CA LYS A 926 25.45 -48.84 21.40
C LYS A 926 24.77 -49.12 20.05
N ASP A 927 23.56 -48.60 19.91
CA ASP A 927 22.75 -48.61 18.68
C ASP A 927 22.52 -50.03 18.13
N ASP A 928 22.95 -50.36 16.92
CA ASP A 928 22.77 -51.68 16.30
C ASP A 928 23.86 -52.71 16.64
N ALA A 929 24.76 -52.37 17.59
CA ALA A 929 25.89 -53.17 18.05
C ALA A 929 26.90 -53.52 16.93
N LYS A 930 26.94 -52.72 15.86
CA LYS A 930 27.89 -52.88 14.76
C LYS A 930 28.94 -51.77 14.76
N VAL A 931 30.09 -52.09 14.19
CA VAL A 931 31.25 -51.19 14.07
C VAL A 931 31.44 -50.68 12.63
N SER A 932 30.46 -50.93 11.74
CA SER A 932 30.47 -50.65 10.29
C SER A 932 29.11 -50.21 9.78
#